data_AF-A0A671SGA2-F1
#
_entry.id   AF-A0A671SGA2-F1
#
_cell.length_a   1.000
_cell.length_b   1.000
_cell.length_c   1.000
_cell.angle_alpha   90.00
_cell.angle_beta   90.00
_cell.angle_gamma   90.00
#
_symmetry.space_group_name_H-M   'P 1'
#
loop_
_entity.id
_entity.type
_entity.pdbx_description
1 polymer ?
#
loop_
_entity_poly.entity_id
_entity_poly.type
_entity_poly.pdbx_seq_one_letter_code
_entity_poly.pdbx_strand_id
1 'polypeptide(L)'
;MASELLPAVELMPFVFGGLMGQRRETLCLRDCLNKRQELYDTPDPRTALSLSLSLSLLFACSRMQQANNRISRISAERLSSLVALEMLDLSNNNIMEVRAGAFPPVPLKNLLMNNNRISTLEHGCFSNLSSTLLVLKLNKNRLSSIPPKIFPLPHLQHLELSRNRVRRIEGLTFHELHGLRSLKIQRNGITRLMDGAFWGLNNMEVLQLEYNNLTEVSKGWLYGLLTLQQLYLSHNAIIRIKPDAWEFCQKLAELDLSWNQLSRLEEGSFVGLSVLKQLHIGNNRISFIADGAFRGLANLQALDLKHNEISWTIEDMNGPFSALDNLRKLFLQGNRIRSVTRKSFTGLDLLEQLDLSNNAIMSVQANAFSQMKKLAELHLNTSSLLCDCQLKWFSPWVAEHAFLPLVNASCAHPHLLKGRSVFTVAHDEFVCGDSAASSSDSPMTFAWKKDNEILNDAEIHNQAHLRSQVSEVTEYTTTLQLRHVEFTSEGRYQCVISNHFGSSYSTKAKLTVHMLPYFTKMPMDLTIRAGATARLECAASGHPSPQIAWQKDGGTDFPAARERRMHVMPRDDVFFIVDVKTEDVGVYSCTAQNTAGAVSANATLTVLETPSFLRPLMDRVVVKGETAVLQCIAGGSPPPRLNWTKDDSPLQVTERHFFAAGNQLLIIVDAADADAGTYTCEMSNPLGTERGNLRLTVMPNPNCDSGPAAGGALGPEEDGWTTVGIVIIAVVCCVVGTSLVWVVIIYHTRRRNEDCSVTNTDETNLPADIPSYLSSQGTLAEHQDGFMASESGSSLQYISSSSGGFYMSPKDINSKTCDLDTGSDADMEAAIDPLLCHYQGPVGSLLRRSNRCSPDLPDTYSGE
;
A
#
# COMPACT_ATOMS: atom_id res chain seq x y z
N MET A 1 90.55 16.57 -4.57
CA MET A 1 90.58 16.28 -3.12
C MET A 1 89.12 16.12 -2.73
N ALA A 2 88.70 14.94 -2.25
CA ALA A 2 88.79 14.56 -0.84
C ALA A 2 88.04 15.59 0.04
N SER A 3 87.05 15.29 0.86
CA SER A 3 86.20 14.10 1.15
C SER A 3 85.63 14.42 2.53
N GLU A 4 84.38 14.07 2.78
CA GLU A 4 83.78 13.72 4.09
C GLU A 4 84.49 14.16 5.39
N LEU A 5 83.73 14.81 6.29
CA LEU A 5 83.35 14.19 7.56
C LEU A 5 82.22 14.99 8.25
N LEU A 6 81.34 14.26 8.95
CA LEU A 6 80.32 14.78 9.86
C LEU A 6 80.80 14.59 11.32
N PRO A 7 80.17 15.30 12.27
CA PRO A 7 79.34 14.57 13.24
C PRO A 7 78.00 15.26 13.54
N ALA A 8 77.12 14.55 14.26
CA ALA A 8 75.80 15.01 14.69
C ALA A 8 75.75 15.31 16.20
N VAL A 9 74.75 16.08 16.67
CA VAL A 9 74.08 16.04 18.00
C VAL A 9 73.05 17.18 18.13
N GLU A 10 71.83 16.89 18.63
CA GLU A 10 70.78 17.80 19.19
C GLU A 10 70.14 18.92 18.30
N LEU A 11 68.90 19.43 18.48
CA LEU A 11 67.66 19.01 19.20
C LEU A 11 66.42 19.82 18.70
N MET A 12 65.22 19.18 18.58
CA MET A 12 63.83 19.78 18.54
C MET A 12 63.42 20.75 17.39
N PRO A 13 62.11 20.98 17.12
CA PRO A 13 60.96 20.04 17.04
C PRO A 13 60.16 20.18 15.69
N PHE A 14 58.94 19.62 15.63
CA PHE A 14 58.13 19.33 14.41
C PHE A 14 57.27 20.48 13.80
N VAL A 15 56.69 20.19 12.61
CA VAL A 15 55.66 20.95 11.82
C VAL A 15 56.24 22.08 10.94
N PHE A 16 56.11 22.15 9.61
CA PHE A 16 55.46 21.33 8.53
C PHE A 16 56.26 21.55 7.21
N GLY A 17 56.10 20.88 6.05
CA GLY A 17 55.18 19.83 5.55
C GLY A 17 54.52 20.27 4.23
N GLY A 18 54.67 19.61 3.07
CA GLY A 18 55.38 18.36 2.71
C GLY A 18 55.48 18.17 1.17
N LEU A 19 56.55 17.54 0.64
CA LEU A 19 56.69 16.09 0.39
C LEU A 19 55.70 15.53 -0.65
N MET A 20 56.14 15.11 -1.85
CA MET A 20 56.70 13.78 -2.13
C MET A 20 55.74 12.61 -1.82
N GLY A 21 55.00 12.16 -2.83
CA GLY A 21 54.17 10.95 -2.79
C GLY A 21 54.02 10.35 -4.19
N GLN A 22 54.65 9.20 -4.42
CA GLN A 22 54.48 8.32 -5.60
C GLN A 22 54.51 8.96 -7.00
N ARG A 23 55.67 9.52 -7.39
CA ARG A 23 56.10 9.47 -8.82
C ARG A 23 56.89 8.18 -9.08
N ARG A 24 56.19 7.08 -9.35
CA ARG A 24 56.72 5.89 -10.03
C ARG A 24 55.72 5.44 -11.09
N GLU A 25 56.22 4.78 -12.13
CA GLU A 25 55.44 4.15 -13.20
C GLU A 25 54.43 5.08 -13.91
N THR A 26 54.98 5.98 -14.72
CA THR A 26 54.22 6.67 -15.78
C THR A 26 55.00 6.68 -17.09
N LEU A 27 55.53 5.53 -17.49
CA LEU A 27 56.08 5.35 -18.84
C LEU A 27 54.94 5.47 -19.85
N CYS A 28 55.10 6.34 -20.85
CA CYS A 28 54.05 6.61 -21.81
C CYS A 28 53.95 5.47 -22.84
N LEU A 29 52.82 4.76 -22.89
CA LEU A 29 52.60 3.62 -23.80
C LEU A 29 52.67 3.99 -25.30
N ARG A 30 52.71 5.30 -25.60
CA ARG A 30 52.69 5.90 -26.94
C ARG A 30 53.91 5.50 -27.78
N ASP A 31 55.08 5.37 -27.16
CA ASP A 31 56.33 5.08 -27.88
C ASP A 31 56.53 3.57 -28.11
N CYS A 32 56.05 2.72 -27.19
CA CYS A 32 56.17 1.27 -27.29
C CYS A 32 55.31 0.68 -28.43
N LEU A 33 54.10 1.21 -28.65
CA LEU A 33 53.23 0.72 -29.73
C LEU A 33 53.67 1.24 -31.11
N ASN A 34 54.15 2.49 -31.20
CA ASN A 34 54.65 3.04 -32.46
C ASN A 34 55.90 2.30 -32.97
N LYS A 35 56.87 2.01 -32.09
CA LYS A 35 58.09 1.25 -32.46
C LYS A 35 57.80 -0.17 -32.96
N ARG A 36 56.69 -0.78 -32.56
CA ARG A 36 56.29 -2.10 -33.07
C ARG A 36 55.87 -2.06 -34.55
N GLN A 37 55.50 -0.89 -35.07
CA GLN A 37 55.22 -0.67 -36.48
C GLN A 37 56.52 -0.52 -37.30
N GLU A 38 57.54 0.14 -36.73
CA GLU A 38 58.86 0.34 -37.36
C GLU A 38 59.70 -0.96 -37.40
N LEU A 39 59.56 -1.85 -36.41
CA LEU A 39 60.36 -3.08 -36.30
C LEU A 39 60.02 -4.18 -37.32
N TYR A 40 59.04 -4.01 -38.20
CA TYR A 40 58.64 -5.04 -39.17
C TYR A 40 59.48 -5.06 -40.46
N ASP A 41 60.30 -4.04 -40.72
CA ASP A 41 61.01 -3.85 -42.00
C ASP A 41 62.55 -4.05 -41.94
N THR A 42 63.12 -4.55 -40.84
CA THR A 42 64.60 -4.73 -40.71
C THR A 42 65.04 -6.07 -40.10
N PRO A 43 65.95 -6.83 -40.74
CA PRO A 43 66.45 -8.11 -40.21
C PRO A 43 67.81 -7.98 -39.48
N ASP A 44 67.80 -7.76 -38.16
CA ASP A 44 69.02 -7.85 -37.32
C ASP A 44 68.73 -8.52 -35.95
N PRO A 45 69.56 -9.50 -35.50
CA PRO A 45 69.27 -10.31 -34.32
C PRO A 45 69.45 -9.60 -32.97
N ARG A 46 69.95 -8.35 -32.92
CA ARG A 46 70.03 -7.57 -31.65
C ARG A 46 68.65 -7.23 -31.08
N THR A 47 67.60 -7.36 -31.90
CA THR A 47 66.19 -7.14 -31.52
C THR A 47 65.69 -8.05 -30.39
N ALA A 48 66.25 -9.26 -30.21
CA ALA A 48 65.78 -10.24 -29.22
C ALA A 48 65.76 -9.73 -27.76
N LEU A 49 66.74 -8.92 -27.36
CA LEU A 49 66.79 -8.32 -26.01
C LEU A 49 65.85 -7.11 -25.87
N SER A 50 65.48 -6.45 -26.97
CA SER A 50 64.42 -5.42 -26.95
C SER A 50 63.01 -6.04 -26.95
N LEU A 51 62.85 -7.24 -27.50
CA LEU A 51 61.62 -8.03 -27.43
C LEU A 51 61.31 -8.48 -25.99
N SER A 52 62.30 -8.96 -25.24
CA SER A 52 62.06 -9.36 -23.84
C SER A 52 61.69 -8.17 -22.93
N LEU A 53 62.35 -7.01 -23.08
CA LEU A 53 61.95 -5.79 -22.35
C LEU A 53 60.57 -5.24 -22.77
N SER A 54 60.23 -5.29 -24.07
CA SER A 54 58.92 -4.80 -24.52
C SER A 54 57.76 -5.72 -24.14
N LEU A 55 57.99 -7.04 -24.03
CA LEU A 55 57.01 -7.95 -23.43
C LEU A 55 56.87 -7.73 -21.92
N SER A 56 57.95 -7.59 -21.15
CA SER A 56 57.84 -7.38 -19.70
C SER A 56 57.13 -6.06 -19.34
N LEU A 57 57.32 -5.01 -20.15
CA LEU A 57 56.57 -3.75 -20.03
C LEU A 57 55.07 -3.89 -20.35
N LEU A 58 54.66 -4.83 -21.22
CA LEU A 58 53.24 -5.11 -21.46
C LEU A 58 52.59 -5.82 -20.27
N PHE A 59 53.28 -6.79 -19.65
CA PHE A 59 52.79 -7.48 -18.46
C PHE A 59 52.64 -6.56 -17.24
N ALA A 60 53.45 -5.48 -17.14
CA ALA A 60 53.38 -4.49 -16.06
C ALA A 60 52.36 -3.35 -16.28
N CYS A 61 51.62 -3.33 -17.39
CA CYS A 61 50.78 -2.20 -17.78
C CYS A 61 49.47 -2.10 -16.95
N SER A 62 49.54 -1.45 -15.78
CA SER A 62 48.38 -1.31 -14.86
C SER A 62 47.32 -0.29 -15.31
N ARG A 63 47.67 0.66 -16.19
CA ARG A 63 46.75 1.67 -16.73
C ARG A 63 46.99 1.93 -18.21
N MET A 64 45.98 1.68 -19.05
CA MET A 64 46.02 1.94 -20.49
C MET A 64 45.10 3.10 -20.89
N GLN A 65 45.71 4.18 -21.37
CA GLN A 65 45.02 5.37 -21.87
C GLN A 65 44.97 5.34 -23.41
N GLN A 66 43.79 5.05 -23.96
CA GLN A 66 43.50 4.94 -25.39
C GLN A 66 42.44 5.95 -25.89
N ALA A 67 42.13 6.99 -25.11
CA ALA A 67 41.20 8.04 -25.52
C ALA A 67 41.69 8.85 -26.74
N ASN A 68 40.74 9.36 -27.53
CA ASN A 68 40.95 10.20 -28.72
C ASN A 68 41.62 9.52 -29.94
N ASN A 69 41.86 8.21 -29.92
CA ASN A 69 42.56 7.47 -30.99
C ASN A 69 41.67 7.00 -32.16
N ARG A 70 40.47 7.57 -32.32
CA ARG A 70 39.48 7.27 -33.37
C ARG A 70 38.99 5.79 -33.42
N ILE A 71 39.27 4.98 -32.39
CA ILE A 71 39.01 3.54 -32.31
C ILE A 71 37.54 3.22 -32.63
N SER A 72 37.27 2.26 -33.52
CA SER A 72 35.92 1.86 -33.94
C SER A 72 35.48 0.49 -33.43
N ARG A 73 36.43 -0.38 -33.08
CA ARG A 73 36.22 -1.74 -32.53
C ARG A 73 37.22 -2.03 -31.42
N ILE A 74 36.79 -2.81 -30.43
CA ILE A 74 37.61 -3.32 -29.33
C ILE A 74 38.23 -4.65 -29.79
N SER A 75 39.50 -4.90 -29.46
CA SER A 75 40.23 -6.11 -29.84
C SER A 75 40.63 -6.87 -28.58
N ALA A 76 39.92 -7.96 -28.28
CA ALA A 76 40.17 -8.77 -27.09
C ALA A 76 41.59 -9.40 -27.11
N GLU A 77 42.09 -9.79 -28.28
CA GLU A 77 43.46 -10.29 -28.50
C GLU A 77 44.56 -9.32 -28.03
N ARG A 78 44.31 -8.01 -28.08
CA ARG A 78 45.25 -6.97 -27.61
C ARG A 78 45.13 -6.69 -26.12
N LEU A 79 44.06 -7.14 -25.47
CA LEU A 79 43.80 -6.97 -24.05
C LEU A 79 44.20 -8.21 -23.24
N SER A 80 44.14 -9.41 -23.83
CA SER A 80 44.36 -10.69 -23.13
C SER A 80 45.78 -10.89 -22.59
N SER A 81 46.77 -10.15 -23.10
CA SER A 81 48.15 -10.16 -22.59
C SER A 81 48.40 -9.16 -21.45
N LEU A 82 47.44 -8.28 -21.13
CA LEU A 82 47.60 -7.19 -20.16
C LEU A 82 47.16 -7.63 -18.75
N VAL A 83 47.85 -8.62 -18.20
CA VAL A 83 47.46 -9.35 -16.97
C VAL A 83 47.39 -8.45 -15.72
N ALA A 84 48.04 -7.28 -15.72
CA ALA A 84 48.01 -6.30 -14.61
C ALA A 84 47.00 -5.14 -14.79
N LEU A 85 46.20 -5.11 -15.87
CA LEU A 85 45.43 -3.93 -16.28
C LEU A 85 44.25 -3.60 -15.35
N GLU A 86 44.39 -2.58 -14.50
CA GLU A 86 43.34 -2.12 -13.57
C GLU A 86 42.48 -0.96 -14.12
N MET A 87 42.98 -0.18 -15.08
CA MET A 87 42.27 0.95 -15.67
C MET A 87 42.43 1.01 -17.19
N LEU A 88 41.30 1.15 -17.90
CA LEU A 88 41.23 1.27 -19.36
C LEU A 88 40.34 2.46 -19.73
N ASP A 89 40.92 3.42 -20.44
CA ASP A 89 40.21 4.56 -20.99
C ASP A 89 40.13 4.50 -22.52
N LEU A 90 38.92 4.30 -23.03
CA LEU A 90 38.53 4.27 -24.44
C LEU A 90 37.67 5.50 -24.80
N SER A 91 37.65 6.55 -23.98
CA SER A 91 36.79 7.73 -24.18
C SER A 91 37.12 8.52 -25.47
N ASN A 92 36.15 9.29 -25.99
CA ASN A 92 36.35 10.15 -27.18
C ASN A 92 36.80 9.38 -28.44
N ASN A 93 36.29 8.17 -28.64
CA ASN A 93 36.56 7.32 -29.80
C ASN A 93 35.30 7.18 -30.68
N ASN A 94 35.33 6.29 -31.68
CA ASN A 94 34.24 6.06 -32.63
C ASN A 94 33.52 4.70 -32.42
N ILE A 95 33.62 4.10 -31.22
CA ILE A 95 33.02 2.79 -30.93
C ILE A 95 31.49 2.90 -31.04
N MET A 96 30.86 2.02 -31.83
CA MET A 96 29.41 2.03 -32.09
C MET A 96 28.65 0.88 -31.39
N GLU A 97 29.36 -0.20 -31.07
CA GLU A 97 28.82 -1.42 -30.47
C GLU A 97 29.85 -2.00 -29.49
N VAL A 98 29.37 -2.66 -28.42
CA VAL A 98 30.22 -3.46 -27.53
C VAL A 98 29.73 -4.91 -27.59
N ARG A 99 30.57 -5.78 -28.13
CA ARG A 99 30.22 -7.18 -28.44
C ARG A 99 30.37 -8.12 -27.25
N ALA A 100 29.71 -9.27 -27.30
CA ALA A 100 29.94 -10.36 -26.36
C ALA A 100 31.44 -10.73 -26.34
N GLY A 101 32.04 -10.84 -25.15
CA GLY A 101 33.47 -11.14 -25.00
C GLY A 101 34.43 -10.05 -25.51
N ALA A 102 33.97 -8.82 -25.80
CA ALA A 102 34.85 -7.73 -26.26
C ALA A 102 35.98 -7.39 -25.27
N PHE A 103 35.78 -7.69 -23.98
CA PHE A 103 36.81 -7.68 -22.95
C PHE A 103 37.15 -9.13 -22.54
N PRO A 104 38.42 -9.56 -22.58
CA PRO A 104 38.86 -10.83 -22.00
C PRO A 104 38.89 -10.75 -20.46
N PRO A 105 39.10 -11.86 -19.73
CA PRO A 105 39.32 -11.81 -18.29
C PRO A 105 40.64 -11.10 -17.96
N VAL A 106 40.53 -9.87 -17.44
CA VAL A 106 41.63 -9.00 -16.96
C VAL A 106 41.19 -8.33 -15.65
N PRO A 107 42.11 -7.91 -14.74
CA PRO A 107 41.77 -7.38 -13.41
C PRO A 107 41.25 -5.93 -13.44
N LEU A 108 40.39 -5.60 -14.40
CA LEU A 108 39.97 -4.25 -14.71
C LEU A 108 38.99 -3.74 -13.65
N LYS A 109 39.41 -2.70 -12.91
CA LYS A 109 38.61 -2.00 -11.89
C LYS A 109 37.89 -0.78 -12.44
N ASN A 110 38.45 -0.13 -13.47
CA ASN A 110 37.92 1.10 -14.07
C ASN A 110 37.85 0.99 -15.60
N LEU A 111 36.63 1.07 -16.16
CA LEU A 111 36.39 1.10 -17.61
C LEU A 111 35.70 2.41 -18.01
N LEU A 112 36.41 3.24 -18.77
CA LEU A 112 35.93 4.54 -19.24
C LEU A 112 35.67 4.48 -20.75
N MET A 113 34.43 4.66 -21.18
CA MET A 113 33.99 4.57 -22.59
C MET A 113 33.17 5.80 -23.01
N ASN A 114 33.43 6.92 -22.34
CA ASN A 114 32.68 8.17 -22.48
C ASN A 114 32.76 8.75 -23.90
N ASN A 115 31.75 9.50 -24.33
CA ASN A 115 31.81 10.30 -25.56
C ASN A 115 32.19 9.48 -26.81
N ASN A 116 31.63 8.29 -26.93
CA ASN A 116 31.75 7.42 -28.10
C ASN A 116 30.44 7.50 -28.94
N ARG A 117 30.17 6.51 -29.79
CA ARG A 117 28.96 6.43 -30.62
C ARG A 117 28.08 5.23 -30.25
N ILE A 118 28.29 4.64 -29.06
CA ILE A 118 27.74 3.32 -28.70
C ILE A 118 26.21 3.37 -28.69
N SER A 119 25.58 2.67 -29.62
CA SER A 119 24.12 2.47 -29.65
C SER A 119 23.71 1.11 -29.11
N THR A 120 24.61 0.13 -29.16
CA THR A 120 24.31 -1.29 -28.93
C THR A 120 25.28 -1.90 -27.92
N LEU A 121 24.75 -2.63 -26.95
CA LEU A 121 25.49 -3.51 -26.05
C LEU A 121 24.96 -4.93 -26.27
N GLU A 122 25.83 -5.88 -26.59
CA GLU A 122 25.45 -7.29 -26.70
C GLU A 122 25.39 -7.96 -25.32
N HIS A 123 24.51 -8.96 -25.17
CA HIS A 123 24.40 -9.71 -23.92
C HIS A 123 25.73 -10.36 -23.54
N GLY A 124 26.17 -10.20 -22.29
CA GLY A 124 27.47 -10.69 -21.83
C GLY A 124 28.70 -9.91 -22.32
N CYS A 125 28.54 -8.71 -22.90
CA CYS A 125 29.69 -7.88 -23.31
C CYS A 125 30.67 -7.51 -22.18
N PHE A 126 30.22 -7.51 -20.91
CA PHE A 126 31.04 -7.25 -19.73
C PHE A 126 31.25 -8.47 -18.80
N SER A 127 30.78 -9.68 -19.17
CA SER A 127 30.75 -10.84 -18.25
C SER A 127 32.11 -11.22 -17.65
N ASN A 128 33.18 -11.15 -18.47
CA ASN A 128 34.55 -11.46 -18.06
C ASN A 128 35.14 -10.49 -17.02
N LEU A 129 34.44 -9.39 -16.70
CA LEU A 129 34.85 -8.35 -15.74
C LEU A 129 34.03 -8.38 -14.43
N SER A 130 33.15 -9.38 -14.27
CA SER A 130 32.16 -9.47 -13.18
C SER A 130 32.76 -9.41 -11.77
N SER A 131 33.92 -10.03 -11.58
CA SER A 131 34.63 -10.10 -10.29
C SER A 131 35.54 -8.90 -9.98
N THR A 132 35.78 -7.99 -10.93
CA THR A 132 36.84 -6.98 -10.84
C THR A 132 36.36 -5.54 -11.01
N LEU A 133 35.30 -5.31 -11.79
CA LEU A 133 34.93 -3.97 -12.24
C LEU A 133 34.16 -3.19 -11.18
N LEU A 134 34.72 -2.05 -10.76
CA LEU A 134 34.15 -1.16 -9.75
C LEU A 134 33.52 0.11 -10.36
N VAL A 135 34.06 0.58 -11.48
CA VAL A 135 33.61 1.80 -12.18
C VAL A 135 33.42 1.54 -13.67
N LEU A 136 32.21 1.81 -14.18
CA LEU A 136 31.86 1.76 -15.60
C LEU A 136 31.26 3.09 -16.04
N LYS A 137 31.91 3.77 -16.99
CA LYS A 137 31.40 5.03 -17.55
C LYS A 137 31.08 4.92 -19.04
N LEU A 138 29.82 5.16 -19.37
CA LEU A 138 29.21 5.07 -20.70
C LEU A 138 28.51 6.39 -21.09
N ASN A 139 28.81 7.52 -20.43
CA ASN A 139 28.14 8.80 -20.71
C ASN A 139 28.41 9.32 -22.13
N LYS A 140 27.54 10.22 -22.61
CA LYS A 140 27.64 10.86 -23.94
C LYS A 140 27.69 9.85 -25.10
N ASN A 141 26.96 8.74 -24.99
CA ASN A 141 26.84 7.73 -26.04
C ASN A 141 25.45 7.83 -26.73
N ARG A 142 24.99 6.77 -27.37
CA ARG A 142 23.77 6.74 -28.19
C ARG A 142 22.77 5.64 -27.77
N LEU A 143 22.95 5.05 -26.58
CA LEU A 143 22.11 3.97 -26.05
C LEU A 143 20.65 4.42 -25.96
N SER A 144 19.74 3.71 -26.64
CA SER A 144 18.30 4.00 -26.68
C SER A 144 17.48 3.19 -25.66
N SER A 145 18.04 2.08 -25.18
CA SER A 145 17.47 1.19 -24.17
C SER A 145 18.59 0.56 -23.34
N ILE A 146 18.21 -0.04 -22.20
CA ILE A 146 19.09 -0.84 -21.35
C ILE A 146 18.37 -2.18 -21.16
N PRO A 147 18.81 -3.28 -21.80
CA PRO A 147 18.22 -4.59 -21.58
C PRO A 147 18.45 -5.07 -20.13
N PRO A 148 17.50 -5.80 -19.51
CA PRO A 148 17.80 -6.55 -18.29
C PRO A 148 18.99 -7.49 -18.49
N LYS A 149 19.78 -7.71 -17.42
CA LYS A 149 20.99 -8.58 -17.42
C LYS A 149 22.13 -8.15 -18.35
N ILE A 150 22.12 -6.91 -18.84
CA ILE A 150 23.24 -6.38 -19.65
C ILE A 150 24.50 -6.06 -18.81
N PHE A 151 24.35 -5.96 -17.48
CA PHE A 151 25.43 -5.66 -16.53
C PHE A 151 25.54 -6.72 -15.42
N PRO A 152 26.05 -7.93 -15.70
CA PRO A 152 26.28 -8.98 -14.70
C PRO A 152 27.53 -8.66 -13.85
N LEU A 153 27.48 -7.55 -13.10
CA LEU A 153 28.63 -6.91 -12.44
C LEU A 153 28.33 -6.63 -10.95
N PRO A 154 28.25 -7.67 -10.10
CA PRO A 154 27.77 -7.54 -8.72
C PRO A 154 28.65 -6.68 -7.82
N HIS A 155 29.93 -6.49 -8.16
CA HIS A 155 30.87 -5.64 -7.42
C HIS A 155 30.96 -4.19 -7.94
N LEU A 156 30.22 -3.84 -9.00
CA LEU A 156 30.23 -2.50 -9.58
C LEU A 156 29.67 -1.47 -8.59
N GLN A 157 30.42 -0.43 -8.28
CA GLN A 157 30.05 0.60 -7.30
C GLN A 157 29.50 1.87 -7.98
N HIS A 158 30.00 2.20 -9.18
CA HIS A 158 29.64 3.42 -9.90
C HIS A 158 29.34 3.14 -11.38
N LEU A 159 28.12 3.47 -11.80
CA LEU A 159 27.65 3.35 -13.19
C LEU A 159 27.18 4.71 -13.73
N GLU A 160 27.82 5.19 -14.79
CA GLU A 160 27.54 6.50 -15.37
C GLU A 160 27.05 6.39 -16.83
N LEU A 161 25.73 6.52 -17.02
CA LEU A 161 24.97 6.38 -18.26
C LEU A 161 24.38 7.72 -18.77
N SER A 162 24.76 8.84 -18.15
CA SER A 162 24.27 10.19 -18.44
C SER A 162 24.41 10.60 -19.91
N ARG A 163 23.54 11.48 -20.42
CA ARG A 163 23.61 11.98 -21.82
C ARG A 163 23.60 10.87 -22.88
N ASN A 164 22.79 9.83 -22.67
CA ASN A 164 22.45 8.83 -23.69
C ASN A 164 21.06 9.18 -24.29
N ARG A 165 20.29 8.20 -24.76
CA ARG A 165 18.98 8.38 -25.43
C ARG A 165 17.89 7.47 -24.83
N VAL A 166 18.08 7.02 -23.59
CA VAL A 166 17.21 6.04 -22.92
C VAL A 166 15.87 6.68 -22.58
N ARG A 167 14.79 6.24 -23.24
CA ARG A 167 13.44 6.79 -23.04
C ARG A 167 12.62 6.09 -21.95
N ARG A 168 12.99 4.86 -21.58
CA ARG A 168 12.28 4.03 -20.61
C ARG A 168 13.26 3.14 -19.83
N ILE A 169 12.90 2.79 -18.61
CA ILE A 169 13.59 1.76 -17.82
C ILE A 169 12.54 0.71 -17.41
N GLU A 170 12.79 -0.54 -17.79
CA GLU A 170 11.92 -1.69 -17.50
C GLU A 170 12.12 -2.17 -16.06
N GLY A 171 11.17 -2.93 -15.52
CA GLY A 171 11.33 -3.59 -14.21
C GLY A 171 12.57 -4.49 -14.19
N LEU A 172 13.26 -4.57 -13.04
CA LEU A 172 14.46 -5.39 -12.82
C LEU A 172 15.66 -5.06 -13.73
N THR A 173 15.69 -3.91 -14.43
CA THR A 173 16.78 -3.56 -15.38
C THR A 173 18.18 -3.69 -14.77
N PHE A 174 18.35 -3.31 -13.50
CA PHE A 174 19.64 -3.26 -12.81
C PHE A 174 19.84 -4.33 -11.72
N HIS A 175 19.00 -5.37 -11.65
CA HIS A 175 18.93 -6.25 -10.46
C HIS A 175 20.22 -6.98 -10.08
N GLU A 176 21.13 -7.23 -11.02
CA GLU A 176 22.42 -7.91 -10.78
C GLU A 176 23.50 -6.99 -10.18
N LEU A 177 23.25 -5.68 -10.06
CA LEU A 177 24.21 -4.66 -9.60
C LEU A 177 24.15 -4.43 -8.08
N HIS A 178 24.20 -5.50 -7.29
CA HIS A 178 24.03 -5.46 -5.83
C HIS A 178 25.03 -4.53 -5.09
N GLY A 179 26.25 -4.38 -5.59
CA GLY A 179 27.30 -3.51 -5.04
C GLY A 179 27.17 -2.02 -5.37
N LEU A 180 26.18 -1.62 -6.19
CA LEU A 180 26.11 -0.27 -6.75
C LEU A 180 25.72 0.78 -5.71
N ARG A 181 26.55 1.82 -5.60
CA ARG A 181 26.35 2.98 -4.72
C ARG A 181 25.90 4.22 -5.47
N SER A 182 26.30 4.38 -6.75
CA SER A 182 25.85 5.53 -7.56
C SER A 182 25.48 5.13 -8.98
N LEU A 183 24.30 5.57 -9.40
CA LEU A 183 23.76 5.46 -10.75
C LEU A 183 23.47 6.86 -11.28
N LYS A 184 24.15 7.23 -12.37
CA LYS A 184 24.02 8.53 -13.01
C LYS A 184 23.40 8.36 -14.39
N ILE A 185 22.14 8.77 -14.56
CA ILE A 185 21.37 8.59 -15.80
C ILE A 185 20.65 9.87 -16.24
N GLN A 186 21.05 11.04 -15.72
CA GLN A 186 20.54 12.34 -16.13
C GLN A 186 20.75 12.64 -17.62
N ARG A 187 19.92 13.52 -18.19
CA ARG A 187 19.98 13.95 -19.61
C ARG A 187 19.76 12.80 -20.61
N ASN A 188 18.85 11.88 -20.33
CA ASN A 188 18.53 10.75 -21.23
C ASN A 188 17.22 10.93 -22.03
N GLY A 189 16.29 11.74 -21.51
CA GLY A 189 14.94 11.85 -22.06
C GLY A 189 14.01 10.71 -21.60
N ILE A 190 14.22 10.18 -20.39
CA ILE A 190 13.37 9.16 -19.79
C ILE A 190 11.97 9.75 -19.58
N THR A 191 10.94 9.14 -20.17
CA THR A 191 9.53 9.52 -19.96
C THR A 191 8.80 8.57 -19.00
N ARG A 192 9.30 7.34 -18.82
CA ARG A 192 8.68 6.34 -17.95
C ARG A 192 9.71 5.46 -17.24
N LEU A 193 9.53 5.30 -15.95
CA LEU A 193 10.14 4.27 -15.13
C LEU A 193 9.05 3.24 -14.82
N MET A 194 9.36 1.95 -14.92
CA MET A 194 8.46 0.88 -14.51
C MET A 194 8.63 0.52 -13.03
N ASP A 195 7.65 -0.19 -12.48
CA ASP A 195 7.72 -0.67 -11.12
C ASP A 195 8.87 -1.68 -10.96
N GLY A 196 9.63 -1.56 -9.88
CA GLY A 196 10.87 -2.32 -9.67
C GLY A 196 12.02 -1.99 -10.64
N ALA A 197 12.00 -0.86 -11.36
CA ALA A 197 13.07 -0.47 -12.29
C ALA A 197 14.47 -0.43 -11.65
N PHE A 198 14.55 -0.03 -10.37
CA PHE A 198 15.78 0.04 -9.58
C PHE A 198 15.90 -1.06 -8.50
N TRP A 199 15.05 -2.09 -8.55
CA TRP A 199 15.09 -3.18 -7.58
C TRP A 199 16.38 -4.01 -7.69
N GLY A 200 16.88 -4.51 -6.56
CA GLY A 200 18.14 -5.26 -6.43
C GLY A 200 19.38 -4.40 -6.19
N LEU A 201 19.26 -3.06 -6.26
CA LEU A 201 20.32 -2.09 -5.96
C LEU A 201 20.47 -1.87 -4.44
N ASN A 202 20.85 -2.93 -3.73
CA ASN A 202 20.79 -3.02 -2.27
C ASN A 202 21.70 -2.01 -1.53
N ASN A 203 22.80 -1.57 -2.15
CA ASN A 203 23.79 -0.65 -1.57
C ASN A 203 23.70 0.79 -2.13
N MET A 204 22.58 1.14 -2.77
CA MET A 204 22.43 2.39 -3.51
C MET A 204 22.41 3.62 -2.61
N GLU A 205 23.28 4.59 -2.86
CA GLU A 205 23.42 5.83 -2.07
C GLU A 205 22.96 7.07 -2.86
N VAL A 206 23.31 7.16 -4.16
CA VAL A 206 23.15 8.39 -4.96
C VAL A 206 22.52 8.11 -6.33
N LEU A 207 21.26 8.50 -6.52
CA LEU A 207 20.51 8.36 -7.77
C LEU A 207 20.36 9.72 -8.48
N GLN A 208 20.87 9.80 -9.71
CA GLN A 208 20.87 11.02 -10.54
C GLN A 208 20.01 10.85 -11.80
N LEU A 209 18.82 11.45 -11.76
CA LEU A 209 17.74 11.39 -12.75
C LEU A 209 17.40 12.78 -13.37
N GLU A 210 18.24 13.78 -13.19
CA GLU A 210 18.00 15.16 -13.66
C GLU A 210 17.80 15.27 -15.19
N TYR A 211 17.21 16.35 -15.69
CA TYR A 211 17.07 16.63 -17.13
C TYR A 211 16.46 15.45 -17.92
N ASN A 212 15.41 14.85 -17.37
CA ASN A 212 14.60 13.83 -18.04
C ASN A 212 13.17 14.39 -18.24
N ASN A 213 12.19 13.53 -18.50
CA ASN A 213 10.81 13.94 -18.75
C ASN A 213 9.83 13.09 -17.91
N LEU A 214 10.20 12.82 -16.66
CA LEU A 214 9.34 12.15 -15.67
C LEU A 214 8.20 13.09 -15.26
N THR A 215 6.98 12.56 -15.10
CA THR A 215 5.77 13.35 -14.78
C THR A 215 5.20 13.11 -13.38
N GLU A 216 5.60 12.04 -12.70
CA GLU A 216 5.20 11.74 -11.32
C GLU A 216 6.31 11.03 -10.55
N VAL A 217 6.31 11.19 -9.22
CA VAL A 217 7.06 10.34 -8.30
C VAL A 217 6.11 9.31 -7.68
N SER A 218 6.49 8.04 -7.71
CA SER A 218 5.67 6.93 -7.22
C SER A 218 6.51 5.83 -6.60
N LYS A 219 5.94 5.10 -5.64
CA LYS A 219 6.67 4.06 -4.91
C LYS A 219 7.09 2.87 -5.77
N GLY A 220 6.37 2.63 -6.88
CA GLY A 220 6.59 1.50 -7.76
C GLY A 220 8.01 1.48 -8.31
N TRP A 221 8.49 2.59 -8.90
CA TRP A 221 9.86 2.65 -9.41
C TRP A 221 10.92 2.90 -8.32
N LEU A 222 10.53 3.43 -7.16
CA LEU A 222 11.39 3.58 -5.97
C LEU A 222 11.54 2.28 -5.14
N TYR A 223 10.82 1.22 -5.50
CA TYR A 223 10.75 -0.03 -4.73
C TYR A 223 12.13 -0.68 -4.51
N GLY A 224 12.48 -0.86 -3.23
CA GLY A 224 13.72 -1.51 -2.79
C GLY A 224 14.90 -0.58 -2.49
N LEU A 225 14.79 0.74 -2.67
CA LEU A 225 15.88 1.71 -2.47
C LEU A 225 16.17 2.08 -1.00
N LEU A 226 16.20 1.07 -0.12
CA LEU A 226 16.29 1.17 1.35
C LEU A 226 17.56 1.85 1.90
N THR A 227 18.57 2.04 1.06
CA THR A 227 19.88 2.61 1.37
C THR A 227 20.09 4.02 0.82
N LEU A 228 19.16 4.54 -0.01
CA LEU A 228 19.31 5.78 -0.77
C LEU A 228 19.44 7.00 0.15
N GLN A 229 20.46 7.83 -0.11
CA GLN A 229 20.81 9.02 0.68
C GLN A 229 20.61 10.32 -0.12
N GLN A 230 20.83 10.30 -1.44
CA GLN A 230 20.66 11.47 -2.32
C GLN A 230 19.84 11.10 -3.56
N LEU A 231 18.79 11.89 -3.86
CA LEU A 231 17.92 11.71 -5.02
C LEU A 231 17.75 13.03 -5.78
N TYR A 232 18.28 13.08 -7.01
CA TYR A 232 18.21 14.26 -7.88
C TYR A 232 17.23 14.02 -9.03
N LEU A 233 16.14 14.78 -9.02
CA LEU A 233 15.02 14.73 -9.96
C LEU A 233 14.79 16.07 -10.68
N SER A 234 15.70 17.03 -10.55
CA SER A 234 15.51 18.38 -11.09
C SER A 234 15.52 18.45 -12.62
N HIS A 235 14.89 19.50 -13.17
CA HIS A 235 14.67 19.64 -14.61
C HIS A 235 13.92 18.44 -15.22
N ASN A 236 12.80 18.05 -14.59
CA ASN A 236 11.85 17.07 -15.13
C ASN A 236 10.48 17.76 -15.39
N ALA A 237 9.44 16.97 -15.65
CA ALA A 237 8.07 17.43 -15.88
C ALA A 237 7.12 17.03 -14.74
N ILE A 238 7.64 16.85 -13.52
CA ILE A 238 6.89 16.26 -12.40
C ILE A 238 5.77 17.21 -11.97
N ILE A 239 4.52 16.76 -12.08
CA ILE A 239 3.31 17.51 -11.67
C ILE A 239 2.78 17.10 -10.30
N ARG A 240 3.13 15.90 -9.80
CA ARG A 240 2.67 15.38 -8.50
C ARG A 240 3.65 14.39 -7.86
N ILE A 241 3.54 14.27 -6.55
CA ILE A 241 4.17 13.22 -5.72
C ILE A 241 3.01 12.34 -5.21
N LYS A 242 3.13 11.01 -5.22
CA LYS A 242 2.10 10.13 -4.62
C LYS A 242 2.31 10.02 -3.10
N PRO A 243 1.24 9.95 -2.27
CA PRO A 243 1.36 9.96 -0.80
C PRO A 243 2.23 8.83 -0.21
N ASP A 244 2.32 7.69 -0.90
CA ASP A 244 3.12 6.54 -0.48
C ASP A 244 4.49 6.45 -1.16
N ALA A 245 4.89 7.44 -1.97
CA ALA A 245 6.08 7.39 -2.82
C ALA A 245 7.38 7.06 -2.06
N TRP A 246 7.52 7.56 -0.83
CA TRP A 246 8.76 7.51 -0.05
C TRP A 246 8.89 6.30 0.87
N GLU A 247 7.92 5.36 0.85
CA GLU A 247 7.84 4.17 1.71
C GLU A 247 9.18 3.40 1.82
N PHE A 248 9.92 3.31 0.72
CA PHE A 248 11.20 2.59 0.62
C PHE A 248 12.46 3.48 0.69
N CYS A 249 12.32 4.79 0.88
CA CYS A 249 13.42 5.77 0.81
C CYS A 249 13.75 6.42 2.17
N GLN A 250 13.53 5.69 3.27
CA GLN A 250 13.60 6.20 4.65
C GLN A 250 15.00 6.68 5.11
N LYS A 251 16.05 6.50 4.30
CA LYS A 251 17.42 6.98 4.57
C LYS A 251 17.80 8.25 3.78
N LEU A 252 16.87 8.80 3.01
CA LEU A 252 17.12 9.92 2.12
C LEU A 252 17.44 11.20 2.93
N ALA A 253 18.65 11.71 2.76
CA ALA A 253 19.17 12.90 3.43
C ALA A 253 19.06 14.17 2.56
N GLU A 254 19.02 14.01 1.24
CA GLU A 254 18.97 15.11 0.25
C GLU A 254 18.03 14.75 -0.91
N LEU A 255 17.07 15.64 -1.18
CA LEU A 255 16.07 15.49 -2.24
C LEU A 255 15.98 16.78 -3.07
N ASP A 256 16.24 16.68 -4.37
CA ASP A 256 16.12 17.79 -5.32
C ASP A 256 15.02 17.54 -6.36
N LEU A 257 13.91 18.25 -6.19
CA LEU A 257 12.74 18.34 -7.06
C LEU A 257 12.66 19.68 -7.80
N SER A 258 13.74 20.47 -7.82
CA SER A 258 13.77 21.82 -8.43
C SER A 258 13.49 21.78 -9.94
N TRP A 259 13.04 22.88 -10.54
CA TRP A 259 12.78 22.94 -11.99
C TRP A 259 11.82 21.83 -12.48
N ASN A 260 10.67 21.70 -11.83
CA ASN A 260 9.59 20.78 -12.19
C ASN A 260 8.28 21.56 -12.39
N GLN A 261 7.13 20.88 -12.37
CA GLN A 261 5.81 21.46 -12.63
C GLN A 261 4.83 21.26 -11.45
N LEU A 262 5.34 21.09 -10.23
CA LEU A 262 4.54 20.94 -9.02
C LEU A 262 3.76 22.23 -8.75
N SER A 263 2.43 22.14 -8.59
CA SER A 263 1.54 23.29 -8.32
C SER A 263 1.03 23.38 -6.89
N ARG A 264 1.02 22.25 -6.16
CA ARG A 264 0.61 22.18 -4.75
C ARG A 264 1.39 21.13 -3.97
N LEU A 265 1.48 21.33 -2.66
CA LEU A 265 1.94 20.35 -1.67
C LEU A 265 0.78 20.02 -0.73
N GLU A 266 0.43 18.74 -0.61
CA GLU A 266 -0.69 18.22 0.19
C GLU A 266 -0.19 17.64 1.53
N GLU A 267 -1.06 17.46 2.53
CA GLU A 267 -0.66 16.78 3.77
C GLU A 267 -0.14 15.37 3.45
N GLY A 268 1.00 14.99 4.02
CA GLY A 268 1.64 13.71 3.76
C GLY A 268 2.61 13.66 2.58
N SER A 269 2.77 14.74 1.79
CA SER A 269 3.64 14.79 0.60
C SER A 269 5.08 14.28 0.80
N PHE A 270 5.60 14.32 2.02
CA PHE A 270 6.96 13.90 2.40
C PHE A 270 7.00 12.93 3.60
N VAL A 271 5.89 12.25 3.90
CA VAL A 271 5.84 11.25 4.98
C VAL A 271 6.84 10.11 4.72
N GLY A 272 7.51 9.66 5.78
CA GLY A 272 8.59 8.67 5.73
C GLY A 272 10.00 9.25 5.60
N LEU A 273 10.16 10.51 5.18
CA LEU A 273 11.46 11.17 4.98
C LEU A 273 12.03 11.81 6.28
N SER A 274 11.97 11.09 7.40
CA SER A 274 12.26 11.67 8.72
C SER A 274 13.73 12.07 8.96
N VAL A 275 14.67 11.54 8.17
CA VAL A 275 16.11 11.86 8.24
C VAL A 275 16.56 12.92 7.20
N LEU A 276 15.64 13.43 6.39
CA LEU A 276 15.92 14.39 5.32
C LEU A 276 16.46 15.69 5.91
N LYS A 277 17.60 16.16 5.39
CA LYS A 277 18.29 17.38 5.86
C LYS A 277 18.20 18.53 4.86
N GLN A 278 18.14 18.22 3.56
CA GLN A 278 18.05 19.20 2.48
C GLN A 278 16.91 18.84 1.53
N LEU A 279 16.02 19.80 1.29
CA LEU A 279 14.86 19.65 0.39
C LEU A 279 14.79 20.84 -0.56
N HIS A 280 15.03 20.58 -1.85
CA HIS A 280 14.96 21.59 -2.90
C HIS A 280 13.74 21.39 -3.78
N ILE A 281 12.86 22.38 -3.83
CA ILE A 281 11.62 22.39 -4.63
C ILE A 281 11.48 23.73 -5.38
N GLY A 282 12.56 24.51 -5.47
CA GLY A 282 12.56 25.81 -6.13
C GLY A 282 12.40 25.73 -7.65
N ASN A 283 11.91 26.80 -8.28
CA ASN A 283 11.62 26.84 -9.73
C ASN A 283 10.52 25.82 -10.12
N ASN A 284 9.45 25.74 -9.31
CA ASN A 284 8.22 24.99 -9.59
C ASN A 284 7.06 25.99 -9.79
N ARG A 285 5.79 25.55 -9.70
CA ARG A 285 4.61 26.41 -9.78
C ARG A 285 3.80 26.43 -8.47
N ILE A 286 4.44 26.17 -7.33
CA ILE A 286 3.74 25.91 -6.07
C ILE A 286 3.05 27.18 -5.61
N SER A 287 1.72 27.23 -5.69
CA SER A 287 0.88 28.32 -5.18
C SER A 287 0.22 27.98 -3.85
N PHE A 288 0.06 26.69 -3.56
CA PHE A 288 -0.58 26.16 -2.37
C PHE A 288 0.32 25.16 -1.63
N ILE A 289 0.42 25.32 -0.31
CA ILE A 289 1.05 24.38 0.60
C ILE A 289 0.03 24.10 1.71
N ALA A 290 -0.32 22.83 1.92
CA ALA A 290 -1.26 22.42 2.95
C ALA A 290 -0.71 22.62 4.37
N ASP A 291 -1.64 22.80 5.31
CA ASP A 291 -1.42 22.59 6.73
C ASP A 291 -0.81 21.19 6.93
N GLY A 292 0.33 21.09 7.63
CA GLY A 292 1.05 19.81 7.78
C GLY A 292 1.73 19.23 6.54
N ALA A 293 1.86 19.95 5.40
CA ALA A 293 2.52 19.42 4.20
C ALA A 293 3.97 18.93 4.42
N PHE A 294 4.70 19.58 5.35
CA PHE A 294 6.07 19.22 5.74
C PHE A 294 6.15 18.34 7.00
N ARG A 295 5.02 17.84 7.50
CA ARG A 295 4.94 17.04 8.73
C ARG A 295 5.75 15.75 8.61
N GLY A 296 6.59 15.49 9.61
CA GLY A 296 7.51 14.35 9.64
C GLY A 296 8.94 14.66 9.18
N LEU A 297 9.20 15.83 8.57
CA LEU A 297 10.55 16.28 8.19
C LEU A 297 11.37 16.84 9.37
N ALA A 298 11.35 16.14 10.51
CA ALA A 298 11.86 16.64 11.80
C ALA A 298 13.36 16.98 11.81
N ASN A 299 14.17 16.38 10.90
CA ASN A 299 15.61 16.63 10.78
C ASN A 299 15.98 17.64 9.67
N LEU A 300 15.01 18.31 9.05
CA LEU A 300 15.28 19.20 7.92
C LEU A 300 16.03 20.46 8.36
N GLN A 301 17.14 20.76 7.67
CA GLN A 301 18.05 21.87 8.00
C GLN A 301 18.02 22.97 6.93
N ALA A 302 17.76 22.62 5.67
CA ALA A 302 17.60 23.58 4.56
C ALA A 302 16.37 23.24 3.70
N LEU A 303 15.54 24.26 3.46
CA LEU A 303 14.35 24.19 2.61
C LEU A 303 14.41 25.29 1.54
N ASP A 304 14.37 24.87 0.27
CA ASP A 304 14.46 25.77 -0.88
C ASP A 304 13.15 25.75 -1.68
N LEU A 305 12.40 26.85 -1.57
CA LEU A 305 11.09 27.10 -2.18
C LEU A 305 11.12 28.31 -3.14
N LYS A 306 12.31 28.79 -3.53
CA LYS A 306 12.48 29.97 -4.38
C LYS A 306 11.83 29.83 -5.76
N HIS A 307 11.47 30.93 -6.40
CA HIS A 307 10.85 30.95 -7.73
C HIS A 307 9.65 29.98 -7.84
N ASN A 308 8.70 30.13 -6.93
CA ASN A 308 7.40 29.46 -6.96
C ASN A 308 6.28 30.53 -7.02
N GLU A 309 5.03 30.11 -6.84
CA GLU A 309 3.87 31.00 -6.91
C GLU A 309 3.29 31.32 -5.52
N ILE A 310 4.06 31.11 -4.45
CA ILE A 310 3.60 31.17 -3.06
C ILE A 310 3.22 32.60 -2.66
N SER A 311 2.01 32.78 -2.12
CA SER A 311 1.58 34.02 -1.46
C SER A 311 0.83 33.74 -0.15
N TRP A 312 -0.43 33.30 -0.24
CA TRP A 312 -1.37 33.17 0.88
C TRP A 312 -0.88 32.28 2.04
N THR A 313 -0.07 31.26 1.74
CA THR A 313 0.59 30.41 2.73
C THR A 313 1.43 31.22 3.73
N ILE A 314 2.09 32.29 3.29
CA ILE A 314 2.89 33.16 4.17
C ILE A 314 2.01 34.25 4.81
N GLU A 315 0.97 34.70 4.11
CA GLU A 315 0.14 35.84 4.51
C GLU A 315 -0.94 35.51 5.55
N ASP A 316 -1.47 34.27 5.59
CA ASP A 316 -2.67 33.95 6.38
C ASP A 316 -2.71 32.51 6.98
N MET A 317 -1.72 31.64 6.72
CA MET A 317 -1.61 30.36 7.45
C MET A 317 -0.89 30.50 8.79
N ASN A 318 -1.43 29.87 9.83
CA ASN A 318 -0.78 29.75 11.13
C ASN A 318 0.37 28.72 11.05
N GLY A 319 1.59 29.15 10.75
CA GLY A 319 2.76 28.27 10.78
C GLY A 319 2.74 27.12 9.75
N PRO A 320 2.80 27.41 8.43
CA PRO A 320 2.95 26.36 7.40
C PRO A 320 4.26 25.56 7.56
N PHE A 321 5.22 26.08 8.33
CA PHE A 321 6.50 25.46 8.67
C PHE A 321 6.57 24.94 10.12
N SER A 322 5.44 24.87 10.84
CA SER A 322 5.37 24.57 12.29
C SER A 322 5.79 23.15 12.72
N ALA A 323 6.28 22.32 11.80
CA ALA A 323 6.82 20.98 12.05
C ALA A 323 8.30 20.85 11.60
N LEU A 324 9.00 21.98 11.44
CA LEU A 324 10.37 22.09 10.93
C LEU A 324 11.33 22.64 11.99
N ASP A 325 11.25 22.11 13.21
CA ASP A 325 11.94 22.63 14.42
C ASP A 325 13.46 22.77 14.28
N ASN A 326 14.09 21.96 13.40
CA ASN A 326 15.53 21.95 13.15
C ASN A 326 15.99 22.80 11.95
N LEU A 327 15.07 23.54 11.30
CA LEU A 327 15.36 24.29 10.08
C LEU A 327 16.28 25.48 10.36
N ARG A 328 17.38 25.57 9.61
CA ARG A 328 18.38 26.64 9.69
C ARG A 328 18.32 27.59 8.50
N LYS A 329 17.92 27.10 7.32
CA LYS A 329 17.92 27.89 6.07
C LYS A 329 16.60 27.77 5.33
N LEU A 330 15.94 28.90 5.06
CA LEU A 330 14.67 28.98 4.34
C LEU A 330 14.79 29.97 3.18
N PHE A 331 14.66 29.46 1.96
CA PHE A 331 14.76 30.24 0.72
C PHE A 331 13.39 30.40 0.07
N LEU A 332 12.86 31.63 0.06
CA LEU A 332 11.54 32.01 -0.46
C LEU A 332 11.62 33.12 -1.52
N GLN A 333 12.80 33.42 -2.06
CA GLN A 333 13.01 34.52 -2.99
C GLN A 333 12.29 34.33 -4.33
N GLY A 334 11.78 35.43 -4.89
CA GLY A 334 11.04 35.46 -6.15
C GLY A 334 9.75 34.64 -6.13
N ASN A 335 9.04 34.65 -5.00
CA ASN A 335 7.65 34.19 -4.88
C ASN A 335 6.66 35.36 -5.07
N ARG A 336 5.38 35.17 -4.72
CA ARG A 336 4.31 36.16 -4.86
C ARG A 336 3.88 36.78 -3.52
N ILE A 337 4.72 36.71 -2.49
CA ILE A 337 4.42 37.15 -1.12
C ILE A 337 4.24 38.68 -1.09
N ARG A 338 3.10 39.14 -0.56
CA ARG A 338 2.77 40.58 -0.39
C ARG A 338 2.78 41.04 1.06
N SER A 339 2.56 40.17 2.02
CA SER A 339 2.61 40.51 3.44
C SER A 339 3.32 39.45 4.27
N VAL A 340 3.97 39.89 5.35
CA VAL A 340 4.61 39.02 6.34
C VAL A 340 3.99 39.29 7.70
N THR A 341 3.42 38.26 8.32
CA THR A 341 2.69 38.37 9.59
C THR A 341 3.51 37.87 10.77
N ARG A 342 3.06 38.20 11.99
CA ARG A 342 3.63 37.67 13.24
C ARG A 342 3.56 36.14 13.41
N LYS A 343 2.94 35.42 12.46
CA LYS A 343 2.75 33.97 12.48
C LYS A 343 3.37 33.22 11.29
N SER A 344 3.82 33.93 10.24
CA SER A 344 4.33 33.34 8.99
C SER A 344 5.45 32.32 9.22
N PHE A 345 6.29 32.55 10.23
CA PHE A 345 7.47 31.74 10.59
C PHE A 345 7.34 31.07 11.96
N THR A 346 6.11 30.75 12.39
CA THR A 346 5.88 30.08 13.68
C THR A 346 6.54 28.70 13.72
N GLY A 347 7.33 28.43 14.76
CA GLY A 347 8.06 27.16 14.95
C GLY A 347 9.50 27.15 14.39
N LEU A 348 10.01 28.29 13.89
CA LEU A 348 11.34 28.40 13.28
C LEU A 348 12.40 29.00 14.23
N ASP A 349 12.36 28.69 15.53
CA ASP A 349 13.27 29.24 16.55
C ASP A 349 14.78 29.05 16.25
N LEU A 350 15.14 28.03 15.47
CA LEU A 350 16.53 27.71 15.07
C LEU A 350 16.95 28.27 13.70
N LEU A 351 16.12 29.08 13.04
CA LEU A 351 16.46 29.60 11.71
C LEU A 351 17.63 30.60 11.77
N GLU A 352 18.65 30.35 10.95
CA GLU A 352 19.87 31.14 10.81
C GLU A 352 19.83 32.05 9.57
N GLN A 353 19.19 31.61 8.48
CA GLN A 353 19.12 32.31 7.20
C GLN A 353 17.71 32.29 6.62
N LEU A 354 17.21 33.47 6.26
CA LEU A 354 15.93 33.69 5.59
C LEU A 354 16.13 34.57 4.35
N ASP A 355 15.72 34.09 3.18
CA ASP A 355 15.72 34.88 1.94
C ASP A 355 14.28 35.13 1.44
N LEU A 356 13.86 36.39 1.50
CA LEU A 356 12.57 36.91 1.01
C LEU A 356 12.75 37.83 -0.21
N SER A 357 13.95 37.90 -0.80
CA SER A 357 14.27 38.80 -1.91
C SER A 357 13.34 38.66 -3.12
N ASN A 358 13.15 39.73 -3.88
CA ASN A 358 12.37 39.72 -5.13
C ASN A 358 10.89 39.30 -4.95
N ASN A 359 10.35 39.39 -3.73
CA ASN A 359 8.92 39.34 -3.45
C ASN A 359 8.36 40.77 -3.40
N ALA A 360 7.12 40.97 -3.87
CA ALA A 360 6.44 42.27 -3.86
C ALA A 360 5.85 42.60 -2.48
N ILE A 361 6.66 42.51 -1.43
CA ILE A 361 6.23 42.70 -0.03
C ILE A 361 5.86 44.16 0.19
N MET A 362 4.59 44.37 0.55
CA MET A 362 3.95 45.65 0.85
C MET A 362 3.93 45.95 2.35
N SER A 363 3.79 44.92 3.21
CA SER A 363 3.73 45.12 4.66
C SER A 363 4.43 44.01 5.44
N VAL A 364 5.02 44.38 6.58
CA VAL A 364 5.67 43.46 7.52
C VAL A 364 5.17 43.82 8.93
N GLN A 365 4.41 42.93 9.56
CA GLN A 365 3.85 43.18 10.88
C GLN A 365 4.93 43.32 11.95
N ALA A 366 4.70 44.17 12.95
CA ALA A 366 5.52 44.24 14.14
C ALA A 366 5.72 42.83 14.75
N ASN A 367 6.96 42.51 15.10
CA ASN A 367 7.39 41.20 15.61
C ASN A 367 7.25 40.02 14.62
N ALA A 368 7.16 40.27 13.30
CA ALA A 368 7.19 39.22 12.25
C ALA A 368 8.35 38.23 12.38
N PHE A 369 9.50 38.69 12.88
CA PHE A 369 10.74 37.91 12.95
C PHE A 369 11.16 37.51 14.38
N SER A 370 10.43 37.93 15.42
CA SER A 370 10.90 37.84 16.82
C SER A 370 11.03 36.43 17.40
N GLN A 371 10.42 35.42 16.75
CA GLN A 371 10.59 34.01 17.13
C GLN A 371 11.96 33.46 16.70
N MET A 372 12.56 33.99 15.61
CA MET A 372 13.77 33.45 14.98
C MET A 372 15.03 33.97 15.68
N LYS A 373 15.22 33.57 16.95
CA LYS A 373 16.29 34.00 17.87
C LYS A 373 17.72 33.63 17.43
N LYS A 374 17.85 32.93 16.29
CA LYS A 374 19.13 32.52 15.68
C LYS A 374 19.40 33.19 14.33
N LEU A 375 18.51 34.06 13.86
CA LEU A 375 18.61 34.68 12.54
C LEU A 375 19.86 35.56 12.45
N ALA A 376 20.77 35.19 11.55
CA ALA A 376 22.03 35.86 11.28
C ALA A 376 22.10 36.45 9.86
N GLU A 377 21.28 35.94 8.93
CA GLU A 377 21.17 36.43 7.56
C GLU A 377 19.69 36.63 7.18
N LEU A 378 19.27 37.89 7.01
CA LEU A 378 17.98 38.25 6.44
C LEU A 378 18.18 38.96 5.10
N HIS A 379 17.89 38.26 4.00
CA HIS A 379 17.90 38.84 2.65
C HIS A 379 16.50 39.32 2.28
N LEU A 380 16.35 40.61 1.94
CA LEU A 380 15.09 41.18 1.49
C LEU A 380 15.34 42.27 0.45
N ASN A 381 14.65 42.19 -0.69
CA ASN A 381 14.73 43.17 -1.76
C ASN A 381 13.30 43.49 -2.25
N THR A 382 12.76 44.65 -1.86
CA THR A 382 11.41 45.10 -2.22
C THR A 382 11.34 46.62 -2.39
N SER A 383 10.58 47.07 -3.38
CA SER A 383 10.22 48.47 -3.62
C SER A 383 8.71 48.73 -3.49
N SER A 384 7.98 47.79 -2.87
CA SER A 384 6.51 47.77 -2.80
C SER A 384 5.96 48.23 -1.44
N LEU A 385 6.82 48.63 -0.49
CA LEU A 385 6.43 48.81 0.92
C LEU A 385 5.49 50.00 1.16
N LEU A 386 4.54 49.80 2.07
CA LEU A 386 3.74 50.83 2.71
C LEU A 386 4.50 51.33 3.96
N CYS A 387 5.02 52.54 3.88
CA CYS A 387 5.78 53.21 4.94
C CYS A 387 4.85 54.04 5.84
N ASP A 388 3.96 53.36 6.54
CA ASP A 388 3.08 53.92 7.58
C ASP A 388 3.63 53.64 8.99
N CYS A 389 2.85 53.93 10.04
CA CYS A 389 3.26 53.62 11.41
C CYS A 389 3.47 52.13 11.70
N GLN A 390 2.89 51.20 10.92
CA GLN A 390 3.06 49.75 11.11
C GLN A 390 4.45 49.27 10.67
N LEU A 391 5.14 50.03 9.80
CA LEU A 391 6.52 49.75 9.39
C LEU A 391 7.58 50.49 10.25
N LYS A 392 7.16 51.40 11.13
CA LYS A 392 8.01 52.29 11.95
C LYS A 392 9.10 51.58 12.79
N TRP A 393 8.87 50.33 13.17
CA TRP A 393 9.82 49.48 13.92
C TRP A 393 10.90 48.84 13.04
N PHE A 394 10.67 48.71 11.73
CA PHE A 394 11.48 47.85 10.86
C PHE A 394 12.88 48.42 10.61
N SER A 395 12.98 49.73 10.34
CA SER A 395 14.25 50.43 10.12
C SER A 395 15.24 50.30 11.31
N PRO A 396 14.88 50.65 12.56
CA PRO A 396 15.78 50.47 13.69
C PRO A 396 16.08 49.00 13.99
N TRP A 397 15.11 48.09 13.84
CA TRP A 397 15.32 46.66 14.07
C TRP A 397 16.35 46.04 13.10
N VAL A 398 16.28 46.39 11.81
CA VAL A 398 17.27 45.97 10.80
C VAL A 398 18.68 46.50 11.11
N ALA A 399 18.78 47.72 11.66
CA ALA A 399 20.05 48.31 12.05
C ALA A 399 20.64 47.64 13.31
N GLU A 400 19.82 47.41 14.33
CA GLU A 400 20.20 46.71 15.58
C GLU A 400 20.75 45.29 15.30
N HIS A 401 20.13 44.58 14.37
CA HIS A 401 20.51 43.22 13.99
C HIS A 401 21.56 43.17 12.86
N ALA A 402 22.13 44.33 12.47
CA ALA A 402 23.15 44.49 11.45
C ALA A 402 22.79 43.96 10.03
N PHE A 403 21.50 43.81 9.70
CA PHE A 403 21.04 43.28 8.41
C PHE A 403 21.07 44.30 7.24
N LEU A 404 21.49 45.55 7.49
CA LEU A 404 21.60 46.62 6.49
C LEU A 404 22.26 46.24 5.14
N PRO A 405 23.36 45.45 5.05
CA PRO A 405 23.94 45.09 3.76
C PRO A 405 23.16 44.00 2.99
N LEU A 406 22.17 43.35 3.61
CA LEU A 406 21.35 42.28 3.02
C LEU A 406 19.90 42.71 2.74
N VAL A 407 19.46 43.86 3.27
CA VAL A 407 18.12 44.40 3.09
C VAL A 407 18.15 45.65 2.21
N ASN A 408 17.57 45.56 1.02
CA ASN A 408 17.25 46.70 0.16
C ASN A 408 15.74 46.95 0.16
N ALA A 409 15.32 48.02 0.84
CA ALA A 409 13.92 48.34 1.07
C ALA A 409 13.63 49.80 0.67
N SER A 410 12.62 50.00 -0.19
CA SER A 410 12.09 51.33 -0.52
C SER A 410 10.56 51.39 -0.49
N CYS A 411 10.04 52.58 -0.16
CA CYS A 411 8.61 52.84 -0.05
C CYS A 411 7.95 52.96 -1.43
N ALA A 412 6.82 52.30 -1.64
CA ALA A 412 5.88 52.62 -2.72
C ALA A 412 4.86 53.67 -2.28
N HIS A 413 4.44 53.62 -1.01
CA HIS A 413 3.42 54.47 -0.41
C HIS A 413 3.85 54.91 1.01
N PRO A 414 3.34 56.03 1.55
CA PRO A 414 2.52 57.06 0.89
C PRO A 414 3.30 57.78 -0.23
N HIS A 415 2.59 58.50 -1.11
CA HIS A 415 3.20 59.10 -2.32
C HIS A 415 4.36 60.07 -2.01
N LEU A 416 4.34 60.73 -0.85
CA LEU A 416 5.41 61.63 -0.38
C LEU A 416 6.74 60.90 -0.07
N LEU A 417 6.68 59.60 0.23
CA LEU A 417 7.85 58.77 0.52
C LEU A 417 8.27 57.87 -0.66
N LYS A 418 7.50 57.87 -1.76
CA LYS A 418 7.67 56.96 -2.89
C LYS A 418 9.09 57.02 -3.48
N GLY A 419 9.76 55.88 -3.52
CA GLY A 419 11.13 55.71 -4.01
C GLY A 419 12.24 56.00 -2.97
N ARG A 420 11.93 56.59 -1.80
CA ARG A 420 12.91 56.72 -0.71
C ARG A 420 13.19 55.36 -0.09
N SER A 421 14.44 55.14 0.35
CA SER A 421 14.78 53.95 1.12
C SER A 421 14.22 54.06 2.54
N VAL A 422 13.72 52.97 3.10
CA VAL A 422 13.12 52.91 4.44
C VAL A 422 14.13 53.34 5.54
N PHE A 423 15.43 53.18 5.28
CA PHE A 423 16.52 53.63 6.17
C PHE A 423 16.82 55.14 6.08
N THR A 424 16.18 55.85 5.16
CA THR A 424 16.33 57.30 4.91
C THR A 424 15.03 58.10 5.18
N VAL A 425 14.03 57.44 5.74
CA VAL A 425 12.77 58.04 6.21
C VAL A 425 12.90 58.31 7.71
N ALA A 426 12.58 59.52 8.15
CA ALA A 426 12.69 59.90 9.56
C ALA A 426 11.60 59.22 10.40
N HIS A 427 11.87 58.99 11.69
CA HIS A 427 11.03 58.17 12.56
C HIS A 427 9.62 58.74 12.75
N ASP A 428 9.47 60.06 12.62
CA ASP A 428 8.23 60.84 12.65
C ASP A 428 7.46 60.84 11.31
N GLU A 429 8.11 60.59 10.17
CA GLU A 429 7.43 60.47 8.86
C GLU A 429 6.60 59.18 8.72
N PHE A 430 6.86 58.16 9.55
CA PHE A 430 6.05 56.94 9.64
C PHE A 430 4.77 57.18 10.47
N VAL A 431 3.75 57.70 9.81
CA VAL A 431 2.45 58.09 10.41
C VAL A 431 1.33 57.13 10.00
N CYS A 432 0.37 56.92 10.90
CA CYS A 432 -0.99 56.45 10.59
C CYS A 432 -1.96 57.54 11.07
N GLY A 433 -3.16 57.62 10.49
CA GLY A 433 -4.25 58.35 11.14
C GLY A 433 -4.73 57.61 12.39
N ASP A 434 -5.15 58.33 13.43
CA ASP A 434 -5.72 57.73 14.65
C ASP A 434 -7.09 57.08 14.42
N SER A 435 -7.75 57.42 13.32
CA SER A 435 -8.88 56.67 12.75
C SER A 435 -8.37 55.71 11.67
N ALA A 436 -8.90 54.48 11.63
CA ALA A 436 -8.77 53.57 10.48
C ALA A 436 -9.65 54.03 9.29
N ALA A 437 -9.54 55.30 8.95
CA ALA A 437 -10.30 55.95 7.89
C ALA A 437 -9.74 55.53 6.53
N SER A 438 -10.62 55.06 5.63
CA SER A 438 -10.32 55.12 4.20
C SER A 438 -10.30 56.59 3.81
N SER A 439 -9.11 57.17 3.60
CA SER A 439 -8.96 58.54 3.06
C SER A 439 -9.27 58.59 1.55
N SER A 440 -10.24 57.79 1.10
CA SER A 440 -10.54 57.52 -0.30
C SER A 440 -11.97 57.04 -0.44
N ASP A 441 -12.61 57.54 -1.50
CA ASP A 441 -13.89 57.11 -2.07
C ASP A 441 -13.81 55.70 -2.73
N SER A 442 -12.95 54.84 -2.19
CA SER A 442 -12.68 53.50 -2.72
C SER A 442 -13.66 52.48 -2.14
N PRO A 443 -14.39 51.72 -2.97
CA PRO A 443 -15.31 50.71 -2.48
C PRO A 443 -14.56 49.60 -1.73
N MET A 444 -15.11 49.16 -0.60
CA MET A 444 -14.72 47.91 0.03
C MET A 444 -15.31 46.74 -0.77
N THR A 445 -14.48 45.76 -1.11
CA THR A 445 -14.90 44.51 -1.74
C THR A 445 -14.93 43.38 -0.70
N PHE A 446 -16.00 42.58 -0.76
CA PHE A 446 -16.28 41.48 0.17
C PHE A 446 -16.24 40.17 -0.60
N ALA A 447 -15.22 39.35 -0.34
CA ALA A 447 -15.03 38.07 -1.01
C ALA A 447 -15.01 36.95 0.03
N TRP A 448 -15.75 35.87 -0.22
CA TRP A 448 -15.62 34.66 0.59
C TRP A 448 -14.59 33.72 0.00
N LYS A 449 -13.76 33.13 0.87
CA LYS A 449 -12.82 32.07 0.52
C LYS A 449 -13.31 30.73 1.05
N LYS A 450 -12.95 29.67 0.33
CA LYS A 450 -13.01 28.26 0.75
C LYS A 450 -11.63 27.66 0.55
N ASP A 451 -11.06 27.06 1.60
CA ASP A 451 -9.73 26.42 1.57
C ASP A 451 -8.62 27.32 0.99
N ASN A 452 -8.76 28.63 1.26
CA ASN A 452 -7.95 29.76 0.82
C ASN A 452 -8.10 30.19 -0.66
N GLU A 453 -8.83 29.44 -1.49
CA GLU A 453 -9.28 29.84 -2.83
C GLU A 453 -10.52 30.76 -2.73
N ILE A 454 -10.70 31.70 -3.67
CA ILE A 454 -11.83 32.65 -3.65
C ILE A 454 -13.05 32.00 -4.31
N LEU A 455 -14.22 32.10 -3.68
CA LEU A 455 -15.50 31.66 -4.22
C LEU A 455 -16.04 32.68 -5.22
N ASN A 456 -16.58 32.20 -6.34
CA ASN A 456 -17.26 33.05 -7.31
C ASN A 456 -18.70 33.32 -6.87
N ASP A 457 -19.16 34.58 -6.93
CA ASP A 457 -20.52 34.99 -6.53
C ASP A 457 -21.66 34.37 -7.39
N ALA A 458 -21.33 33.57 -8.42
CA ALA A 458 -22.29 32.83 -9.23
C ALA A 458 -22.93 31.64 -8.49
N GLU A 459 -22.24 31.07 -7.48
CA GLU A 459 -22.66 29.85 -6.77
C GLU A 459 -23.09 30.12 -5.31
N ILE A 460 -22.85 31.34 -4.81
CA ILE A 460 -23.05 31.71 -3.40
C ILE A 460 -23.89 32.98 -3.26
N HIS A 461 -24.74 33.05 -2.24
CA HIS A 461 -25.41 34.30 -1.90
C HIS A 461 -24.51 35.10 -0.93
N ASN A 462 -23.76 36.06 -1.48
CA ASN A 462 -22.86 36.96 -0.75
C ASN A 462 -23.53 38.34 -0.59
N GLN A 463 -24.08 38.64 0.59
CA GLN A 463 -24.77 39.91 0.83
C GLN A 463 -24.04 40.80 1.82
N ALA A 464 -23.19 41.70 1.31
CA ALA A 464 -22.64 42.81 2.09
C ALA A 464 -23.73 43.89 2.34
N HIS A 465 -24.10 44.07 3.61
CA HIS A 465 -25.05 45.08 4.06
C HIS A 465 -24.32 46.18 4.84
N LEU A 466 -24.70 47.45 4.61
CA LEU A 466 -24.33 48.58 5.47
C LEU A 466 -25.08 48.45 6.81
N ARG A 467 -24.33 48.34 7.91
CA ARG A 467 -24.87 48.14 9.27
C ARG A 467 -25.07 49.46 10.02
N SER A 468 -24.13 50.39 9.87
CA SER A 468 -24.23 51.75 10.39
C SER A 468 -23.24 52.68 9.67
N GLN A 469 -23.56 53.97 9.66
CA GLN A 469 -22.65 55.04 9.24
C GLN A 469 -22.64 56.09 10.34
N VAL A 470 -21.59 56.12 11.16
CA VAL A 470 -21.47 57.01 12.32
C VAL A 470 -20.23 57.88 12.16
N SER A 471 -20.44 59.06 11.58
CA SER A 471 -19.55 60.24 11.46
C SER A 471 -18.17 60.07 10.81
N GLU A 472 -17.46 58.97 11.05
CA GLU A 472 -16.13 58.65 10.51
C GLU A 472 -15.91 57.15 10.22
N VAL A 473 -16.84 56.27 10.66
CA VAL A 473 -16.76 54.81 10.46
C VAL A 473 -18.01 54.28 9.77
N THR A 474 -17.79 53.41 8.78
CA THR A 474 -18.81 52.72 7.99
C THR A 474 -18.74 51.23 8.29
N GLU A 475 -19.71 50.68 9.02
CA GLU A 475 -19.75 49.25 9.32
C GLU A 475 -20.42 48.45 8.20
N TYR A 476 -19.80 47.34 7.80
CA TYR A 476 -20.38 46.37 6.86
C TYR A 476 -20.47 44.97 7.48
N THR A 477 -21.51 44.23 7.13
CA THR A 477 -21.65 42.79 7.43
C THR A 477 -21.93 42.01 6.16
N THR A 478 -21.12 40.99 5.85
CA THR A 478 -21.43 39.99 4.81
C THR A 478 -21.82 38.66 5.43
N THR A 479 -22.78 38.00 4.81
CA THR A 479 -23.23 36.64 5.11
C THR A 479 -23.01 35.77 3.88
N LEU A 480 -22.44 34.57 4.09
CA LEU A 480 -22.36 33.52 3.08
C LEU A 480 -23.52 32.55 3.25
N GLN A 481 -24.33 32.37 2.21
CA GLN A 481 -25.31 31.29 2.13
C GLN A 481 -24.94 30.34 0.98
N LEU A 482 -24.60 29.10 1.34
CA LEU A 482 -24.45 27.99 0.40
C LEU A 482 -25.84 27.42 0.07
N ARG A 483 -26.05 27.02 -1.19
CA ARG A 483 -27.27 26.37 -1.67
C ARG A 483 -26.88 25.00 -2.23
N HIS A 484 -27.60 23.94 -1.83
CA HIS A 484 -27.28 22.54 -2.16
C HIS A 484 -25.85 22.14 -1.72
N VAL A 485 -25.68 21.86 -0.42
CA VAL A 485 -24.38 21.49 0.15
C VAL A 485 -23.98 20.08 -0.28
N GLU A 486 -23.02 20.00 -1.20
CA GLU A 486 -22.38 18.76 -1.67
C GLU A 486 -21.07 18.46 -0.91
N PHE A 487 -20.47 17.28 -1.11
CA PHE A 487 -19.14 16.96 -0.57
C PHE A 487 -18.05 17.95 -0.99
N THR A 488 -18.15 18.50 -2.21
CA THR A 488 -17.31 19.60 -2.73
C THR A 488 -17.34 20.86 -1.84
N SER A 489 -18.38 21.01 -1.00
CA SER A 489 -18.53 22.09 -0.02
C SER A 489 -17.82 21.85 1.33
N GLU A 490 -17.27 20.67 1.65
CA GLU A 490 -16.44 20.52 2.87
C GLU A 490 -15.17 21.37 2.72
N GLY A 491 -14.90 22.25 3.70
CA GLY A 491 -13.76 23.16 3.65
C GLY A 491 -13.66 24.14 4.83
N ARG A 492 -12.53 24.87 4.87
CA ARG A 492 -12.30 26.00 5.78
C ARG A 492 -12.72 27.30 5.09
N TYR A 493 -13.86 27.86 5.49
CA TYR A 493 -14.42 29.10 4.95
C TYR A 493 -13.90 30.33 5.70
N GLN A 494 -13.72 31.44 4.99
CA GLN A 494 -13.20 32.70 5.54
C GLN A 494 -13.77 33.90 4.79
N CYS A 495 -14.17 34.96 5.49
CA CYS A 495 -14.48 36.24 4.87
C CYS A 495 -13.18 37.03 4.67
N VAL A 496 -13.03 37.61 3.47
CA VAL A 496 -11.98 38.56 3.11
C VAL A 496 -12.65 39.91 2.84
N ILE A 497 -12.15 40.95 3.49
CA ILE A 497 -12.50 42.33 3.19
C ILE A 497 -11.28 43.02 2.60
N SER A 498 -11.45 43.75 1.50
CA SER A 498 -10.35 44.42 0.82
C SER A 498 -10.74 45.77 0.25
N ASN A 499 -9.75 46.65 0.07
CA ASN A 499 -9.86 47.93 -0.62
C ASN A 499 -8.57 48.17 -1.41
N HIS A 500 -8.39 49.36 -2.00
CA HIS A 500 -7.19 49.66 -2.79
C HIS A 500 -5.87 49.64 -1.98
N PHE A 501 -5.94 49.72 -0.65
CA PHE A 501 -4.78 49.80 0.24
C PHE A 501 -4.34 48.44 0.81
N GLY A 502 -5.25 47.47 0.95
CA GLY A 502 -4.93 46.18 1.57
C GLY A 502 -6.11 45.22 1.72
N SER A 503 -5.92 44.21 2.57
CA SER A 503 -6.92 43.17 2.85
C SER A 503 -6.86 42.73 4.31
N SER A 504 -8.02 42.35 4.86
CA SER A 504 -8.16 41.80 6.22
C SER A 504 -9.11 40.59 6.19
N TYR A 505 -9.05 39.77 7.24
CA TYR A 505 -9.51 38.39 7.22
C TYR A 505 -10.28 38.03 8.49
N SER A 506 -11.38 37.28 8.35
CA SER A 506 -12.06 36.67 9.50
C SER A 506 -11.26 35.49 10.08
N THR A 507 -11.68 35.03 11.25
CA THR A 507 -11.40 33.65 11.67
C THR A 507 -12.00 32.65 10.66
N LYS A 508 -11.40 31.46 10.57
CA LYS A 508 -11.83 30.41 9.62
C LYS A 508 -12.87 29.51 10.27
N ALA A 509 -14.02 29.34 9.62
CA ALA A 509 -15.04 28.37 10.01
C ALA A 509 -14.84 27.06 9.25
N LYS A 510 -14.82 25.90 9.94
CA LYS A 510 -14.80 24.60 9.26
C LYS A 510 -16.23 24.14 8.98
N LEU A 511 -16.56 23.93 7.71
CA LEU A 511 -17.73 23.16 7.29
C LEU A 511 -17.29 21.71 7.03
N THR A 512 -17.95 20.76 7.67
CA THR A 512 -17.84 19.32 7.41
C THR A 512 -19.11 18.81 6.73
N VAL A 513 -18.97 18.02 5.68
CA VAL A 513 -20.12 17.46 4.94
C VAL A 513 -20.09 15.95 5.06
N HIS A 514 -21.05 15.39 5.79
CA HIS A 514 -21.20 13.94 5.92
C HIS A 514 -22.19 13.41 4.88
N MET A 515 -21.85 12.29 4.24
CA MET A 515 -22.69 11.56 3.29
C MET A 515 -23.00 10.17 3.87
N LEU A 516 -24.27 9.78 3.86
CA LEU A 516 -24.72 8.43 4.22
C LEU A 516 -23.96 7.37 3.38
N PRO A 517 -23.59 6.21 3.95
CA PRO A 517 -22.98 5.15 3.17
C PRO A 517 -23.94 4.58 2.12
N TYR A 518 -23.43 4.26 0.94
CA TYR A 518 -24.14 3.54 -0.12
C TYR A 518 -23.24 2.46 -0.74
N PHE A 519 -23.83 1.33 -1.14
CA PHE A 519 -23.08 0.24 -1.77
C PHE A 519 -22.71 0.57 -3.21
N THR A 520 -21.42 0.53 -3.52
CA THR A 520 -20.87 0.53 -4.89
C THR A 520 -20.77 -0.90 -5.44
N LYS A 521 -20.70 -1.91 -4.55
CA LYS A 521 -20.93 -3.32 -4.85
C LYS A 521 -21.75 -3.94 -3.72
N MET A 522 -22.79 -4.68 -4.06
CA MET A 522 -23.55 -5.51 -3.12
C MET A 522 -23.07 -6.96 -3.23
N PRO A 523 -23.10 -7.73 -2.12
CA PRO A 523 -22.82 -9.16 -2.17
C PRO A 523 -23.93 -9.90 -2.91
N MET A 524 -23.59 -11.05 -3.49
CA MET A 524 -24.51 -11.90 -4.26
C MET A 524 -24.47 -13.33 -3.74
N ASP A 525 -25.59 -14.05 -3.85
CA ASP A 525 -25.67 -15.47 -3.50
C ASP A 525 -24.60 -16.29 -4.24
N LEU A 526 -23.94 -17.18 -3.51
CA LEU A 526 -22.80 -17.95 -4.00
C LEU A 526 -23.00 -19.44 -3.70
N THR A 527 -22.92 -20.27 -4.74
CA THR A 527 -22.84 -21.73 -4.63
C THR A 527 -21.45 -22.19 -5.04
N ILE A 528 -20.77 -22.91 -4.13
CA ILE A 528 -19.37 -23.30 -4.31
C ILE A 528 -19.12 -24.72 -3.80
N ARG A 529 -18.06 -25.38 -4.30
CA ARG A 529 -17.61 -26.68 -3.79
C ARG A 529 -16.77 -26.51 -2.52
N ALA A 530 -16.89 -27.43 -1.56
CA ALA A 530 -16.01 -27.50 -0.40
C ALA A 530 -14.53 -27.61 -0.79
N GLY A 531 -13.64 -27.05 0.02
CA GLY A 531 -12.20 -26.92 -0.25
C GLY A 531 -11.82 -25.83 -1.27
N ALA A 532 -12.78 -25.20 -1.95
CA ALA A 532 -12.54 -24.03 -2.78
C ALA A 532 -12.43 -22.73 -1.94
N THR A 533 -12.25 -21.59 -2.58
CA THR A 533 -12.25 -20.27 -1.93
C THR A 533 -13.50 -19.48 -2.31
N ALA A 534 -14.37 -19.18 -1.33
CA ALA A 534 -15.50 -18.29 -1.53
C ALA A 534 -15.03 -16.82 -1.56
N ARG A 535 -15.71 -16.01 -2.38
CA ARG A 535 -15.46 -14.58 -2.56
C ARG A 535 -16.80 -13.84 -2.53
N LEU A 536 -17.03 -13.05 -1.48
CA LEU A 536 -18.16 -12.13 -1.38
C LEU A 536 -17.63 -10.70 -1.49
N GLU A 537 -18.07 -9.98 -2.51
CA GLU A 537 -17.70 -8.57 -2.68
C GLU A 537 -18.75 -7.68 -2.03
N CYS A 538 -18.34 -6.71 -1.21
CA CYS A 538 -19.25 -5.73 -0.65
C CYS A 538 -18.50 -4.42 -0.43
N ALA A 539 -18.59 -3.51 -1.40
CA ALA A 539 -17.89 -2.24 -1.42
C ALA A 539 -18.87 -1.10 -1.15
N ALA A 540 -18.46 -0.12 -0.35
CA ALA A 540 -19.32 0.99 0.05
C ALA A 540 -18.58 2.33 0.04
N SER A 541 -19.30 3.38 -0.37
CA SER A 541 -18.82 4.76 -0.44
C SER A 541 -19.66 5.65 0.46
N GLY A 542 -19.07 6.72 0.97
CA GLY A 542 -19.68 7.65 1.94
C GLY A 542 -18.63 8.59 2.51
N HIS A 543 -19.05 9.60 3.27
CA HIS A 543 -18.11 10.52 3.93
C HIS A 543 -18.52 10.80 5.39
N PRO A 544 -17.65 10.61 6.40
CA PRO A 544 -16.35 9.92 6.33
C PRO A 544 -16.46 8.51 5.73
N SER A 545 -15.34 7.96 5.23
CA SER A 545 -15.34 6.65 4.57
C SER A 545 -15.96 5.58 5.48
N PRO A 546 -16.91 4.76 4.99
CA PRO A 546 -17.60 3.80 5.83
C PRO A 546 -16.69 2.64 6.26
N GLN A 547 -16.86 2.19 7.51
CA GLN A 547 -16.32 0.92 7.97
C GLN A 547 -17.26 -0.20 7.55
N ILE A 548 -16.70 -1.29 7.04
CA ILE A 548 -17.47 -2.45 6.57
C ILE A 548 -17.32 -3.60 7.57
N ALA A 549 -18.45 -4.01 8.15
CA ALA A 549 -18.56 -5.13 9.06
C ALA A 549 -19.37 -6.26 8.41
N TRP A 550 -19.04 -7.50 8.77
CA TRP A 550 -19.78 -8.68 8.32
C TRP A 550 -20.39 -9.42 9.50
N GLN A 551 -21.55 -10.03 9.27
CA GLN A 551 -22.24 -10.95 10.17
C GLN A 551 -22.62 -12.24 9.41
N LYS A 552 -22.71 -13.37 10.12
CA LYS A 552 -23.24 -14.64 9.61
C LYS A 552 -24.48 -15.01 10.43
N ASP A 553 -25.60 -15.26 9.76
CA ASP A 553 -26.88 -15.65 10.37
C ASP A 553 -27.34 -14.70 11.49
N GLY A 554 -27.04 -13.41 11.36
CA GLY A 554 -27.33 -12.35 12.35
C GLY A 554 -26.32 -12.23 13.50
N GLY A 555 -25.34 -13.14 13.60
CA GLY A 555 -24.28 -13.12 14.61
C GLY A 555 -22.92 -12.66 14.06
N THR A 556 -21.98 -12.38 14.97
CA THR A 556 -20.56 -12.12 14.65
C THR A 556 -19.68 -13.36 14.76
N ASP A 557 -20.28 -14.54 14.97
CA ASP A 557 -19.57 -15.80 15.16
C ASP A 557 -19.39 -16.55 13.84
N PHE A 558 -18.15 -16.54 13.33
CA PHE A 558 -17.78 -17.19 12.08
C PHE A 558 -16.87 -18.40 12.35
N PRO A 559 -17.27 -19.63 11.98
CA PRO A 559 -16.38 -20.80 12.04
C PRO A 559 -15.06 -20.55 11.31
N ALA A 560 -15.13 -20.06 10.06
CA ALA A 560 -13.97 -19.63 9.29
C ALA A 560 -13.07 -18.56 9.96
N ALA A 561 -13.59 -17.70 10.86
CA ALA A 561 -12.75 -16.73 11.57
C ALA A 561 -12.02 -17.38 12.76
N ARG A 562 -12.70 -18.26 13.51
CA ARG A 562 -12.08 -19.06 14.58
C ARG A 562 -10.91 -19.88 14.03
N GLU A 563 -11.08 -20.45 12.85
CA GLU A 563 -10.08 -21.24 12.13
C GLU A 563 -9.09 -20.42 11.28
N ARG A 564 -9.21 -19.08 11.26
CA ARG A 564 -8.37 -18.15 10.47
C ARG A 564 -8.40 -18.36 8.94
N ARG A 565 -9.43 -19.05 8.43
CA ARG A 565 -9.76 -19.23 7.01
C ARG A 565 -10.40 -17.98 6.37
N MET A 566 -10.94 -17.08 7.18
CA MET A 566 -11.52 -15.79 6.77
C MET A 566 -10.44 -14.73 6.53
N HIS A 567 -10.51 -14.03 5.39
CA HIS A 567 -9.65 -12.89 5.07
C HIS A 567 -10.47 -11.72 4.51
N VAL A 568 -10.22 -10.52 5.02
CA VAL A 568 -10.78 -9.25 4.50
C VAL A 568 -9.62 -8.43 3.92
N MET A 569 -9.71 -8.02 2.66
CA MET A 569 -8.65 -7.23 2.00
C MET A 569 -8.93 -5.72 2.12
N PRO A 570 -8.15 -4.94 2.91
CA PRO A 570 -8.50 -3.55 3.28
C PRO A 570 -8.38 -2.48 2.17
N ARG A 571 -8.41 -2.88 0.89
CA ARG A 571 -8.31 -1.99 -0.28
C ARG A 571 -9.31 -2.32 -1.40
N ASP A 572 -9.89 -3.51 -1.38
CA ASP A 572 -10.76 -4.02 -2.46
C ASP A 572 -12.20 -4.27 -2.00
N ASP A 573 -12.46 -4.14 -0.69
CA ASP A 573 -13.73 -4.43 0.00
C ASP A 573 -14.28 -5.83 -0.31
N VAL A 574 -13.37 -6.82 -0.29
CA VAL A 574 -13.68 -8.24 -0.54
C VAL A 574 -13.47 -9.08 0.71
N PHE A 575 -14.48 -9.89 1.01
CA PHE A 575 -14.50 -10.93 2.03
C PHE A 575 -14.23 -12.28 1.37
N PHE A 576 -13.24 -13.02 1.87
CA PHE A 576 -12.90 -14.35 1.40
C PHE A 576 -13.01 -15.37 2.54
N ILE A 577 -13.44 -16.58 2.19
CA ILE A 577 -13.23 -17.78 2.99
C ILE A 577 -12.41 -18.74 2.13
N VAL A 578 -11.19 -19.04 2.56
CA VAL A 578 -10.32 -20.07 1.95
C VAL A 578 -10.69 -21.42 2.57
N ASP A 579 -10.55 -22.53 1.81
CA ASP A 579 -10.87 -23.88 2.28
C ASP A 579 -12.30 -23.95 2.87
N VAL A 580 -13.29 -23.65 2.03
CA VAL A 580 -14.71 -23.57 2.44
C VAL A 580 -15.22 -24.92 2.92
N LYS A 581 -15.89 -24.94 4.08
CA LYS A 581 -16.46 -26.12 4.73
C LYS A 581 -17.99 -26.05 4.74
N THR A 582 -18.64 -27.19 4.99
CA THR A 582 -20.11 -27.27 5.11
C THR A 582 -20.69 -26.46 6.27
N GLU A 583 -19.92 -26.21 7.33
CA GLU A 583 -20.27 -25.30 8.44
C GLU A 583 -20.28 -23.80 8.06
N ASP A 584 -19.67 -23.42 6.93
CA ASP A 584 -19.70 -22.04 6.44
C ASP A 584 -21.02 -21.69 5.72
N VAL A 585 -21.94 -22.65 5.50
CA VAL A 585 -23.27 -22.39 4.92
C VAL A 585 -24.06 -21.44 5.83
N GLY A 586 -24.63 -20.38 5.24
CA GLY A 586 -25.44 -19.39 5.97
C GLY A 586 -25.71 -18.12 5.17
N VAL A 587 -26.42 -17.17 5.79
CA VAL A 587 -26.66 -15.82 5.25
C VAL A 587 -25.60 -14.87 5.79
N TYR A 588 -24.85 -14.26 4.89
CA TYR A 588 -23.79 -13.31 5.16
C TYR A 588 -24.32 -11.88 4.96
N SER A 589 -24.43 -11.13 6.05
CA SER A 589 -24.85 -9.74 6.06
C SER A 589 -23.63 -8.82 6.09
N CYS A 590 -23.49 -7.99 5.08
CA CYS A 590 -22.53 -6.90 5.02
C CYS A 590 -23.19 -5.59 5.47
N THR A 591 -22.56 -4.87 6.39
CA THR A 591 -23.03 -3.57 6.91
C THR A 591 -21.94 -2.52 6.74
N ALA A 592 -22.26 -1.41 6.08
CA ALA A 592 -21.37 -0.27 5.88
C ALA A 592 -21.83 0.92 6.74
N GLN A 593 -20.97 1.45 7.61
CA GLN A 593 -21.34 2.45 8.62
C GLN A 593 -20.34 3.63 8.70
N ASN A 594 -20.86 4.85 8.85
CA ASN A 594 -20.08 6.04 9.22
C ASN A 594 -20.87 6.96 10.18
N THR A 595 -20.42 8.20 10.37
CA THR A 595 -21.07 9.19 11.26
C THR A 595 -22.35 9.83 10.72
N ALA A 596 -22.76 9.54 9.47
CA ALA A 596 -24.07 9.91 8.92
C ALA A 596 -25.11 8.79 9.07
N GLY A 597 -24.69 7.53 9.17
CA GLY A 597 -25.58 6.39 9.34
C GLY A 597 -24.97 5.07 8.88
N ALA A 598 -25.83 4.07 8.65
CA ALA A 598 -25.43 2.75 8.18
C ALA A 598 -26.42 2.18 7.15
N VAL A 599 -25.93 1.29 6.28
CA VAL A 599 -26.73 0.48 5.34
C VAL A 599 -26.25 -0.97 5.38
N SER A 600 -27.13 -1.92 5.07
CA SER A 600 -26.81 -3.36 5.05
C SER A 600 -27.35 -4.09 3.83
N ALA A 601 -26.68 -5.16 3.42
CA ALA A 601 -27.04 -6.04 2.30
C ALA A 601 -26.65 -7.49 2.61
N ASN A 602 -27.44 -8.45 2.12
CA ASN A 602 -27.33 -9.87 2.47
C ASN A 602 -27.00 -10.74 1.24
N ALA A 603 -26.26 -11.83 1.43
CA ALA A 603 -26.04 -12.88 0.44
C ALA A 603 -25.95 -14.26 1.08
N THR A 604 -26.38 -15.29 0.36
CA THR A 604 -26.42 -16.69 0.84
C THR A 604 -25.21 -17.46 0.35
N LEU A 605 -24.43 -18.05 1.26
CA LEU A 605 -23.37 -19.00 0.90
C LEU A 605 -23.89 -20.43 1.00
N THR A 606 -23.76 -21.18 -0.10
CA THR A 606 -24.20 -22.57 -0.24
C THR A 606 -23.02 -23.45 -0.65
N VAL A 607 -22.80 -24.56 0.06
CA VAL A 607 -21.60 -25.39 -0.06
C VAL A 607 -21.96 -26.80 -0.53
N LEU A 608 -21.27 -27.24 -1.57
CA LEU A 608 -21.50 -28.50 -2.26
C LEU A 608 -20.29 -29.45 -2.08
N GLU A 609 -20.55 -30.74 -1.98
CA GLU A 609 -19.55 -31.78 -1.78
C GLU A 609 -19.76 -32.91 -2.79
N THR A 610 -18.67 -33.45 -3.32
CA THR A 610 -18.71 -34.71 -4.08
C THR A 610 -19.15 -35.88 -3.20
N PRO A 611 -19.67 -36.97 -3.80
CA PRO A 611 -20.01 -38.18 -3.05
C PRO A 611 -18.76 -38.73 -2.34
N SER A 612 -18.92 -39.24 -1.11
CA SER A 612 -17.81 -39.81 -0.34
C SER A 612 -18.28 -40.92 0.60
N PHE A 613 -17.38 -41.88 0.88
CA PHE A 613 -17.62 -42.92 1.87
C PHE A 613 -17.38 -42.38 3.30
N LEU A 614 -18.44 -42.24 4.10
CA LEU A 614 -18.34 -41.84 5.52
C LEU A 614 -17.83 -42.98 6.41
N ARG A 615 -17.82 -44.22 5.90
CA ARG A 615 -17.19 -45.40 6.48
C ARG A 615 -16.59 -46.24 5.36
N PRO A 616 -15.40 -46.84 5.53
CA PRO A 616 -14.85 -47.75 4.54
C PRO A 616 -15.78 -48.96 4.37
N LEU A 617 -15.93 -49.42 3.13
CA LEU A 617 -16.57 -50.70 2.85
C LEU A 617 -15.71 -51.83 3.44
N MET A 618 -16.36 -52.82 4.03
CA MET A 618 -15.72 -53.94 4.72
C MET A 618 -16.21 -55.25 4.11
N ASP A 619 -15.27 -56.15 3.79
CA ASP A 619 -15.56 -57.56 3.48
C ASP A 619 -16.46 -58.16 4.58
N ARG A 620 -17.38 -59.03 4.17
CA ARG A 620 -18.31 -59.71 5.08
C ARG A 620 -18.22 -61.20 4.88
N VAL A 621 -18.18 -61.91 6.01
CA VAL A 621 -18.30 -63.36 6.08
C VAL A 621 -19.61 -63.66 6.81
N VAL A 622 -20.42 -64.56 6.27
CA VAL A 622 -21.74 -64.94 6.80
C VAL A 622 -21.88 -66.45 6.71
N VAL A 623 -22.56 -67.10 7.67
CA VAL A 623 -22.86 -68.54 7.57
C VAL A 623 -24.09 -68.74 6.68
N LYS A 624 -24.08 -69.79 5.87
CA LYS A 624 -25.21 -70.16 5.01
C LYS A 624 -26.51 -70.29 5.82
N GLY A 625 -27.53 -69.53 5.43
CA GLY A 625 -28.83 -69.39 6.13
C GLY A 625 -28.95 -68.19 7.07
N GLU A 626 -27.86 -67.48 7.38
CA GLU A 626 -27.92 -66.24 8.18
C GLU A 626 -28.26 -65.00 7.32
N THR A 627 -28.42 -63.84 7.96
CA THR A 627 -28.67 -62.56 7.27
C THR A 627 -27.39 -61.74 7.13
N ALA A 628 -26.97 -61.46 5.90
CA ALA A 628 -25.87 -60.54 5.62
C ALA A 628 -26.35 -59.08 5.58
N VAL A 629 -25.54 -58.16 6.10
CA VAL A 629 -25.79 -56.71 6.02
C VAL A 629 -24.57 -56.01 5.44
N LEU A 630 -24.72 -55.49 4.23
CA LEU A 630 -23.72 -54.76 3.47
C LEU A 630 -23.98 -53.25 3.65
N GLN A 631 -22.93 -52.48 3.96
CA GLN A 631 -23.04 -51.07 4.34
C GLN A 631 -22.24 -50.17 3.38
N CYS A 632 -22.93 -49.18 2.80
CA CYS A 632 -22.39 -48.15 1.93
C CYS A 632 -22.87 -46.78 2.44
N ILE A 633 -22.30 -46.33 3.56
CA ILE A 633 -22.72 -45.07 4.21
C ILE A 633 -22.10 -43.89 3.46
N ALA A 634 -22.94 -43.13 2.77
CA ALA A 634 -22.53 -42.10 1.82
C ALA A 634 -22.76 -40.67 2.34
N GLY A 635 -21.79 -39.80 2.12
CA GLY A 635 -21.86 -38.35 2.30
C GLY A 635 -21.84 -37.61 0.96
N GLY A 636 -22.08 -36.30 0.99
CA GLY A 636 -22.10 -35.43 -0.19
C GLY A 636 -23.26 -34.44 -0.19
N SER A 637 -23.08 -33.30 -0.87
CA SER A 637 -24.04 -32.20 -0.96
C SER A 637 -24.15 -31.75 -2.43
N PRO A 638 -25.28 -31.98 -3.13
CA PRO A 638 -26.50 -32.64 -2.65
C PRO A 638 -26.28 -34.13 -2.31
N PRO A 639 -27.16 -34.75 -1.50
CA PRO A 639 -27.08 -36.16 -1.14
C PRO A 639 -27.00 -37.07 -2.38
N PRO A 640 -26.06 -38.02 -2.45
CA PRO A 640 -25.88 -38.86 -3.62
C PRO A 640 -26.95 -39.96 -3.73
N ARG A 641 -27.25 -40.36 -4.97
CA ARG A 641 -28.04 -41.56 -5.28
C ARG A 641 -27.13 -42.78 -5.34
N LEU A 642 -27.52 -43.85 -4.64
CA LEU A 642 -26.75 -45.10 -4.56
C LEU A 642 -27.36 -46.20 -5.44
N ASN A 643 -26.47 -46.95 -6.08
CA ASN A 643 -26.76 -48.12 -6.91
C ASN A 643 -25.83 -49.28 -6.49
N TRP A 644 -26.34 -50.52 -6.49
CA TRP A 644 -25.56 -51.71 -6.14
C TRP A 644 -25.44 -52.64 -7.35
N THR A 645 -24.24 -53.17 -7.54
CA THR A 645 -23.89 -54.16 -8.56
C THR A 645 -23.17 -55.33 -7.90
N LYS A 646 -23.26 -56.53 -8.50
CA LYS A 646 -22.59 -57.74 -8.03
C LYS A 646 -21.81 -58.36 -9.18
N ASP A 647 -20.54 -58.66 -8.97
CA ASP A 647 -19.64 -59.27 -9.96
C ASP A 647 -19.69 -58.50 -11.31
N ASP A 648 -19.49 -57.19 -11.21
CA ASP A 648 -19.60 -56.15 -12.25
C ASP A 648 -20.92 -56.12 -13.06
N SER A 649 -21.94 -56.84 -12.60
CA SER A 649 -23.25 -56.97 -13.23
C SER A 649 -24.35 -56.28 -12.41
N PRO A 650 -25.48 -55.86 -13.04
CA PRO A 650 -26.64 -55.35 -12.32
C PRO A 650 -27.15 -56.38 -11.30
N LEU A 651 -27.27 -55.97 -10.03
CA LEU A 651 -27.67 -56.86 -8.94
C LEU A 651 -29.05 -57.46 -9.22
N GLN A 652 -29.13 -58.80 -9.27
CA GLN A 652 -30.37 -59.53 -9.48
C GLN A 652 -31.17 -59.57 -8.16
N VAL A 653 -31.95 -58.52 -7.91
CA VAL A 653 -32.77 -58.37 -6.70
C VAL A 653 -33.82 -59.48 -6.64
N THR A 654 -33.84 -60.23 -5.54
CA THR A 654 -34.84 -61.25 -5.21
C THR A 654 -35.61 -60.87 -3.95
N GLU A 655 -36.65 -61.63 -3.58
CA GLU A 655 -37.40 -61.43 -2.33
C GLU A 655 -36.55 -61.56 -1.04
N ARG A 656 -35.32 -62.08 -1.15
CA ARG A 656 -34.32 -62.12 -0.06
C ARG A 656 -33.52 -60.83 0.11
N HIS A 657 -33.56 -59.90 -0.86
CA HIS A 657 -32.78 -58.67 -0.89
C HIS A 657 -33.61 -57.45 -0.48
N PHE A 658 -33.20 -56.76 0.59
CA PHE A 658 -33.87 -55.56 1.10
C PHE A 658 -32.92 -54.36 1.12
N PHE A 659 -33.39 -53.21 0.63
CA PHE A 659 -32.66 -51.95 0.68
C PHE A 659 -33.21 -51.03 1.77
N ALA A 660 -32.34 -50.45 2.58
CA ALA A 660 -32.71 -49.51 3.65
C ALA A 660 -31.82 -48.26 3.64
N ALA A 661 -32.27 -47.22 4.36
CA ALA A 661 -31.59 -45.92 4.47
C ALA A 661 -31.17 -45.30 3.13
N GLY A 662 -32.09 -45.25 2.15
CA GLY A 662 -31.80 -44.66 0.83
C GLY A 662 -30.75 -45.45 0.03
N ASN A 663 -30.86 -46.78 0.03
CA ASN A 663 -29.93 -47.75 -0.54
C ASN A 663 -28.52 -47.78 0.12
N GLN A 664 -28.29 -47.08 1.24
CA GLN A 664 -27.02 -47.16 1.99
C GLN A 664 -26.83 -48.51 2.71
N LEU A 665 -27.90 -49.27 2.92
CA LEU A 665 -27.87 -50.62 3.46
C LEU A 665 -28.47 -51.59 2.44
N LEU A 666 -27.74 -52.66 2.15
CA LEU A 666 -28.22 -53.82 1.39
C LEU A 666 -28.20 -55.04 2.32
N ILE A 667 -29.38 -55.59 2.59
CA ILE A 667 -29.61 -56.72 3.51
C ILE A 667 -29.99 -57.94 2.66
N ILE A 668 -29.35 -59.07 2.92
CA ILE A 668 -29.62 -60.34 2.23
C ILE A 668 -29.99 -61.38 3.29
N VAL A 669 -31.26 -61.78 3.30
CA VAL A 669 -31.80 -62.79 4.23
C VAL A 669 -31.56 -64.18 3.66
N ASP A 670 -31.36 -65.19 4.51
CA ASP A 670 -31.12 -66.60 4.11
C ASP A 670 -29.99 -66.69 3.07
N ALA A 671 -28.78 -66.30 3.49
CA ALA A 671 -27.62 -66.21 2.61
C ALA A 671 -27.24 -67.57 2.02
N ALA A 672 -27.18 -67.66 0.69
CA ALA A 672 -26.87 -68.86 -0.07
C ALA A 672 -25.56 -68.73 -0.84
N ASP A 673 -24.96 -69.83 -1.28
CA ASP A 673 -23.64 -69.83 -1.94
C ASP A 673 -23.60 -68.97 -3.22
N ALA A 674 -24.74 -68.78 -3.88
CA ALA A 674 -24.91 -67.90 -5.05
C ALA A 674 -24.84 -66.39 -4.72
N ASP A 675 -25.04 -66.01 -3.46
CA ASP A 675 -24.91 -64.63 -2.99
C ASP A 675 -23.43 -64.26 -2.73
N ALA A 676 -22.53 -65.24 -2.60
CA ALA A 676 -21.09 -64.97 -2.49
C ALA A 676 -20.56 -64.29 -3.77
N GLY A 677 -19.72 -63.26 -3.62
CA GLY A 677 -19.22 -62.46 -4.74
C GLY A 677 -18.73 -61.08 -4.33
N THR A 678 -18.37 -60.25 -5.31
CA THR A 678 -17.92 -58.87 -5.10
C THR A 678 -19.09 -57.91 -5.31
N TYR A 679 -19.46 -57.17 -4.28
CA TYR A 679 -20.51 -56.16 -4.33
C TYR A 679 -19.88 -54.77 -4.47
N THR A 680 -20.25 -54.06 -5.54
CA THR A 680 -19.79 -52.71 -5.84
C THR A 680 -20.93 -51.72 -5.62
N CYS A 681 -20.74 -50.82 -4.66
CA CYS A 681 -21.63 -49.69 -4.43
C CYS A 681 -21.13 -48.49 -5.26
N GLU A 682 -21.99 -47.96 -6.12
CA GLU A 682 -21.79 -46.71 -6.85
C GLU A 682 -22.68 -45.62 -6.26
N MET A 683 -22.09 -44.47 -5.93
CA MET A 683 -22.81 -43.29 -5.46
C MET A 683 -22.61 -42.10 -6.40
N SER A 684 -23.67 -41.33 -6.66
CA SER A 684 -23.68 -40.28 -7.70
C SER A 684 -24.42 -39.01 -7.28
N ASN A 685 -23.78 -37.85 -7.47
CA ASN A 685 -24.45 -36.55 -7.35
C ASN A 685 -24.00 -35.60 -8.50
N PRO A 686 -24.54 -34.37 -8.63
CA PRO A 686 -24.18 -33.46 -9.72
C PRO A 686 -22.71 -33.04 -9.81
N LEU A 687 -21.88 -33.31 -8.80
CA LEU A 687 -20.46 -32.97 -8.76
C LEU A 687 -19.53 -34.14 -9.09
N GLY A 688 -20.03 -35.37 -9.15
CA GLY A 688 -19.24 -36.54 -9.48
C GLY A 688 -19.89 -37.88 -9.12
N THR A 689 -19.17 -38.95 -9.40
CA THR A 689 -19.50 -40.32 -9.01
C THR A 689 -18.32 -40.96 -8.27
N GLU A 690 -18.61 -41.77 -7.27
CA GLU A 690 -17.62 -42.48 -6.46
C GLU A 690 -18.04 -43.94 -6.33
N ARG A 691 -17.08 -44.87 -6.32
CA ARG A 691 -17.34 -46.32 -6.33
C ARG A 691 -16.46 -47.04 -5.31
N GLY A 692 -17.01 -48.07 -4.67
CA GLY A 692 -16.31 -48.85 -3.67
C GLY A 692 -16.82 -50.28 -3.64
N ASN A 693 -15.91 -51.21 -3.38
CA ASN A 693 -16.17 -52.64 -3.48
C ASN A 693 -16.01 -53.29 -2.11
N LEU A 694 -16.80 -54.33 -1.84
CA LEU A 694 -16.58 -55.29 -0.77
C LEU A 694 -16.81 -56.70 -1.32
N ARG A 695 -16.27 -57.71 -0.64
CA ARG A 695 -16.55 -59.11 -0.96
C ARG A 695 -17.44 -59.74 0.12
N LEU A 696 -18.51 -60.40 -0.31
CA LEU A 696 -19.33 -61.25 0.52
C LEU A 696 -18.86 -62.70 0.36
N THR A 697 -18.48 -63.33 1.47
CA THR A 697 -18.10 -64.75 1.55
C THR A 697 -19.17 -65.48 2.34
N VAL A 698 -19.83 -66.45 1.72
CA VAL A 698 -20.77 -67.35 2.42
C VAL A 698 -20.00 -68.61 2.82
N MET A 699 -20.01 -68.95 4.11
CA MET A 699 -19.40 -70.18 4.62
C MET A 699 -20.45 -71.29 4.73
N PRO A 700 -20.10 -72.55 4.41
CA PRO A 700 -20.98 -73.69 4.68
C PRO A 700 -21.26 -73.78 6.19
N ASN A 701 -22.49 -74.17 6.55
CA ASN A 701 -22.85 -74.38 7.94
C ASN A 701 -22.11 -75.62 8.49
N PRO A 702 -21.24 -75.48 9.52
CA PRO A 702 -20.38 -76.58 9.98
C PRO A 702 -21.15 -77.75 10.62
N ASN A 703 -22.43 -77.59 10.96
CA ASN A 703 -23.23 -78.59 11.66
C ASN A 703 -24.02 -79.57 10.75
N CYS A 704 -23.81 -79.59 9.44
CA CYS A 704 -24.65 -80.39 8.51
C CYS A 704 -23.96 -81.47 7.67
N ASP A 705 -22.63 -81.48 7.50
CA ASP A 705 -21.94 -82.41 6.59
C ASP A 705 -20.70 -83.10 7.21
N SER A 706 -20.88 -83.97 8.22
CA SER A 706 -19.88 -85.02 8.50
C SER A 706 -20.40 -86.22 9.32
N GLY A 707 -19.99 -87.43 8.92
CA GLY A 707 -20.00 -88.63 9.75
C GLY A 707 -20.11 -89.94 8.94
N PRO A 708 -19.68 -91.10 9.48
CA PRO A 708 -18.97 -91.34 10.73
C PRO A 708 -17.64 -92.12 10.57
N ALA A 709 -16.86 -92.22 11.67
CA ALA A 709 -15.75 -93.17 11.91
C ALA A 709 -14.43 -92.96 11.10
N ALA A 710 -13.22 -93.21 11.65
CA ALA A 710 -12.82 -93.59 13.01
C ALA A 710 -11.35 -93.24 13.35
N GLY A 711 -11.07 -93.06 14.65
CA GLY A 711 -9.78 -93.43 15.27
C GLY A 711 -8.87 -92.31 15.77
N GLY A 712 -8.55 -92.30 17.07
CA GLY A 712 -7.15 -92.02 17.46
C GLY A 712 -6.76 -90.93 18.49
N ALA A 713 -7.59 -90.62 19.49
CA ALA A 713 -7.17 -90.12 20.82
C ALA A 713 -6.58 -88.68 21.03
N LEU A 714 -6.91 -88.15 22.23
CA LEU A 714 -6.42 -86.95 22.94
C LEU A 714 -7.16 -85.61 22.67
N GLY A 715 -7.72 -85.03 23.76
CA GLY A 715 -8.29 -83.67 23.86
C GLY A 715 -7.63 -82.90 25.01
N PRO A 716 -8.30 -81.94 25.72
CA PRO A 716 -9.72 -81.54 25.67
C PRO A 716 -9.95 -80.15 25.02
N GLU A 717 -11.18 -79.65 25.11
CA GLU A 717 -11.68 -78.42 24.47
C GLU A 717 -11.73 -77.19 25.39
N GLU A 718 -11.46 -76.00 24.84
CA GLU A 718 -12.06 -74.68 25.15
C GLU A 718 -11.52 -73.69 24.07
N ASP A 719 -12.26 -72.73 23.52
CA ASP A 719 -13.67 -72.36 23.75
C ASP A 719 -14.36 -71.90 22.44
N GLY A 720 -15.68 -72.07 22.36
CA GLY A 720 -16.46 -71.95 21.13
C GLY A 720 -17.20 -70.62 20.95
N TRP A 721 -17.25 -70.10 19.72
CA TRP A 721 -18.07 -68.93 19.39
C TRP A 721 -19.56 -69.29 19.47
N THR A 722 -20.37 -68.43 20.11
CA THR A 722 -21.85 -68.55 20.08
C THR A 722 -22.49 -67.31 19.46
N THR A 723 -23.18 -67.52 18.33
CA THR A 723 -23.86 -66.47 17.57
C THR A 723 -25.13 -65.99 18.29
N VAL A 724 -25.38 -64.68 18.28
CA VAL A 724 -26.67 -64.09 18.68
C VAL A 724 -27.47 -63.73 17.44
N GLY A 725 -28.33 -64.64 16.99
CA GLY A 725 -29.27 -64.38 15.90
C GLY A 725 -30.32 -63.32 16.30
N ILE A 726 -30.60 -62.39 15.40
CA ILE A 726 -31.62 -61.34 15.57
C ILE A 726 -32.93 -61.80 14.92
N VAL A 727 -34.04 -61.70 15.65
CA VAL A 727 -35.39 -61.96 15.11
C VAL A 727 -36.26 -60.72 15.31
N ILE A 728 -36.79 -60.16 14.21
CA ILE A 728 -37.68 -58.99 14.21
C ILE A 728 -39.10 -59.50 13.96
N ILE A 729 -40.05 -59.19 14.85
CA ILE A 729 -41.40 -59.79 14.82
C ILE A 729 -42.53 -58.78 14.56
N ALA A 730 -42.32 -57.47 14.78
CA ALA A 730 -43.37 -56.47 14.53
C ALA A 730 -42.82 -55.11 14.05
N VAL A 731 -43.48 -54.57 13.03
CA VAL A 731 -43.51 -53.13 12.71
C VAL A 731 -44.88 -52.63 13.15
N VAL A 732 -44.92 -51.59 13.99
CA VAL A 732 -46.16 -50.85 14.29
C VAL A 732 -46.05 -49.47 13.66
N CYS A 733 -46.97 -49.16 12.74
CA CYS A 733 -47.02 -47.88 12.05
C CYS A 733 -48.04 -46.96 12.74
N CYS A 734 -47.55 -45.96 13.47
CA CYS A 734 -48.40 -44.92 14.06
C CYS A 734 -48.25 -43.61 13.28
N VAL A 735 -49.36 -43.14 12.70
CA VAL A 735 -49.41 -41.86 11.98
C VAL A 735 -49.73 -40.74 12.96
N VAL A 736 -48.80 -39.79 13.13
CA VAL A 736 -49.04 -38.53 13.84
C VAL A 736 -48.49 -37.39 12.98
N GLY A 737 -49.37 -36.74 12.23
CA GLY A 737 -49.00 -35.71 11.25
C GLY A 737 -48.40 -36.27 9.95
N THR A 738 -47.64 -35.45 9.25
CA THR A 738 -47.09 -35.72 7.90
C THR A 738 -45.84 -36.61 7.87
N SER A 739 -45.41 -37.15 9.02
CA SER A 739 -44.18 -37.93 9.14
C SER A 739 -44.45 -39.34 9.67
N LEU A 740 -43.98 -40.36 8.96
CA LEU A 740 -44.03 -41.75 9.39
C LEU A 740 -42.84 -42.06 10.31
N VAL A 741 -43.11 -42.38 11.57
CA VAL A 741 -42.09 -42.79 12.54
C VAL A 741 -42.08 -44.31 12.69
N TRP A 742 -40.90 -44.91 12.52
CA TRP A 742 -40.70 -46.35 12.64
C TRP A 742 -40.06 -46.66 13.99
N VAL A 743 -40.73 -47.45 14.82
CA VAL A 743 -40.20 -47.92 16.11
C VAL A 743 -39.82 -49.38 16.00
N VAL A 744 -38.54 -49.69 16.18
CA VAL A 744 -38.00 -51.06 16.20
C VAL A 744 -37.66 -51.42 17.64
N ILE A 745 -38.35 -52.42 18.19
CA ILE A 745 -38.07 -52.96 19.53
C ILE A 745 -37.23 -54.22 19.37
N ILE A 746 -36.03 -54.22 19.94
CA ILE A 746 -35.12 -55.37 19.96
C ILE A 746 -35.19 -55.99 21.36
N TYR A 747 -35.33 -57.32 21.44
CA TYR A 747 -35.38 -58.05 22.70
C TYR A 747 -34.35 -59.18 22.71
N HIS A 748 -33.56 -59.30 23.77
CA HIS A 748 -32.60 -60.39 23.95
C HIS A 748 -33.16 -61.43 24.93
N THR A 749 -33.31 -62.68 24.49
CA THR A 749 -33.65 -63.82 25.36
C THR A 749 -32.43 -64.70 25.59
N ARG A 750 -31.87 -64.66 26.81
CA ARG A 750 -30.69 -65.43 27.19
C ARG A 750 -31.11 -66.80 27.71
N ARG A 751 -31.06 -67.84 26.87
CA ARG A 751 -31.23 -69.23 27.34
C ARG A 751 -29.95 -69.70 28.05
N ARG A 752 -30.09 -70.14 29.30
CA ARG A 752 -29.09 -70.94 30.01
C ARG A 752 -29.28 -72.41 29.62
N ASN A 753 -28.18 -73.13 29.45
CA ASN A 753 -28.15 -74.56 29.74
C ASN A 753 -27.39 -74.69 31.07
N GLU A 754 -27.87 -75.51 31.99
CA GLU A 754 -27.23 -75.72 33.29
C GLU A 754 -26.70 -77.15 33.35
N ASP A 755 -25.43 -77.33 33.72
CA ASP A 755 -25.06 -78.18 34.85
C ASP A 755 -23.56 -78.07 35.21
N CYS A 756 -23.26 -78.34 36.49
CA CYS A 756 -21.92 -78.34 37.13
C CYS A 756 -21.15 -76.98 37.18
N SER A 757 -20.58 -76.54 38.33
CA SER A 757 -20.72 -77.04 39.71
C SER A 757 -20.27 -76.00 40.77
N VAL A 758 -21.04 -75.91 41.87
CA VAL A 758 -20.61 -75.56 43.25
C VAL A 758 -20.01 -74.15 43.54
N THR A 759 -20.87 -73.26 44.09
CA THR A 759 -20.72 -72.35 45.28
C THR A 759 -19.32 -71.95 45.81
N ASN A 760 -19.07 -70.75 46.37
CA ASN A 760 -19.95 -69.67 46.86
C ASN A 760 -19.14 -68.37 47.13
N THR A 761 -19.83 -67.23 47.38
CA THR A 761 -19.33 -65.95 47.97
C THR A 761 -18.25 -65.18 47.17
N ASP A 762 -18.17 -63.85 47.15
CA ASP A 762 -18.81 -62.82 47.99
C ASP A 762 -19.33 -61.58 47.20
N GLU A 763 -19.88 -60.59 47.91
CA GLU A 763 -20.69 -59.46 47.42
C GLU A 763 -19.93 -58.35 46.64
N THR A 764 -20.60 -57.66 45.68
CA THR A 764 -20.64 -56.17 45.60
C THR A 764 -21.70 -55.61 44.61
N ASN A 765 -22.90 -55.37 45.15
CA ASN A 765 -23.91 -54.32 44.86
C ASN A 765 -23.98 -53.54 43.51
N LEU A 766 -25.15 -53.68 42.87
CA LEU A 766 -25.94 -52.69 42.07
C LEU A 766 -26.50 -51.55 42.98
N PRO A 767 -27.42 -50.63 42.56
CA PRO A 767 -28.02 -50.26 41.26
C PRO A 767 -27.66 -48.78 40.83
N ALA A 768 -27.94 -48.22 39.64
CA ALA A 768 -29.16 -48.02 38.82
C ALA A 768 -30.20 -47.00 39.36
N ASP A 769 -30.43 -45.87 38.65
CA ASP A 769 -31.71 -45.49 38.00
C ASP A 769 -31.80 -44.00 37.55
N ILE A 770 -32.80 -43.67 36.71
CA ILE A 770 -32.95 -42.40 35.95
C ILE A 770 -34.35 -41.79 36.12
N PRO A 771 -34.47 -40.53 36.61
CA PRO A 771 -35.37 -39.52 36.00
C PRO A 771 -34.89 -38.04 36.14
N SER A 772 -35.47 -36.98 35.53
CA SER A 772 -36.14 -36.75 34.22
C SER A 772 -36.53 -35.24 34.05
N TYR A 773 -37.05 -34.84 32.86
CA TYR A 773 -37.80 -33.57 32.54
C TYR A 773 -37.13 -32.15 32.54
N LEU A 774 -37.17 -31.52 31.35
CA LEU A 774 -37.67 -30.17 30.99
C LEU A 774 -37.60 -28.94 31.95
N SER A 775 -37.09 -27.84 31.35
CA SER A 775 -37.69 -26.47 31.27
C SER A 775 -37.29 -25.33 32.23
N SER A 776 -37.30 -24.12 31.63
CA SER A 776 -37.49 -22.76 32.16
C SER A 776 -36.49 -22.10 33.14
N GLN A 777 -36.00 -20.93 32.69
CA GLN A 777 -35.77 -19.66 33.41
C GLN A 777 -34.92 -19.59 34.71
N GLY A 778 -33.94 -18.68 34.69
CA GLY A 778 -33.98 -17.55 35.62
C GLY A 778 -32.81 -17.37 36.61
N THR A 779 -32.19 -16.17 36.55
CA THR A 779 -31.61 -15.40 37.69
C THR A 779 -30.46 -16.02 38.52
N LEU A 780 -29.31 -15.35 38.66
CA LEU A 780 -28.93 -14.41 39.75
C LEU A 780 -29.09 -14.99 41.17
N ALA A 781 -28.11 -14.91 42.08
CA ALA A 781 -26.74 -14.33 42.03
C ALA A 781 -25.88 -14.89 43.19
N GLU A 782 -24.60 -14.48 43.26
CA GLU A 782 -23.75 -14.39 44.47
C GLU A 782 -23.43 -15.72 45.24
N HIS A 783 -22.34 -15.89 45.99
CA HIS A 783 -21.16 -15.08 46.34
C HIS A 783 -19.89 -15.99 46.22
N GLN A 784 -18.66 -15.51 45.97
CA GLN A 784 -17.67 -15.02 46.97
C GLN A 784 -17.51 -15.91 48.24
N ASP A 785 -16.32 -16.23 48.75
CA ASP A 785 -14.91 -15.90 48.44
C ASP A 785 -14.03 -17.16 48.68
N GLY A 786 -12.73 -17.26 48.34
CA GLY A 786 -11.79 -16.35 47.67
C GLY A 786 -10.35 -16.50 48.22
N PHE A 787 -9.38 -15.80 47.62
CA PHE A 787 -7.99 -15.54 48.12
C PHE A 787 -7.04 -16.75 48.31
N MET A 788 -5.71 -16.68 48.14
CA MET A 788 -4.78 -15.76 47.42
C MET A 788 -3.49 -16.60 47.14
N ALA A 789 -2.87 -16.60 45.96
CA ALA A 789 -2.11 -15.57 45.25
C ALA A 789 -0.63 -15.37 45.68
N SER A 790 0.28 -15.64 44.73
CA SER A 790 1.48 -14.84 44.40
C SER A 790 1.92 -15.28 43.00
N GLU A 791 1.66 -14.52 41.93
CA GLU A 791 2.41 -13.34 41.45
C GLU A 791 3.56 -13.67 40.47
N SER A 792 3.37 -13.26 39.21
CA SER A 792 4.38 -12.50 38.47
C SER A 792 3.70 -11.75 37.31
N GLY A 793 3.90 -10.43 37.22
CA GLY A 793 3.38 -9.64 36.09
C GLY A 793 3.30 -8.13 36.32
N SER A 794 3.59 -7.36 35.27
CA SER A 794 3.12 -6.00 34.97
C SER A 794 3.71 -5.59 33.60
N SER A 795 3.04 -4.98 32.61
CA SER A 795 1.80 -4.18 32.45
C SER A 795 2.03 -2.68 32.30
N LEU A 796 1.14 -2.00 31.55
CA LEU A 796 1.28 -0.62 31.09
C LEU A 796 0.48 0.38 31.94
N GLN A 797 1.00 1.60 32.07
CA GLN A 797 0.28 2.84 32.40
C GLN A 797 0.82 3.98 31.51
N TYR A 798 -0.02 4.77 30.83
CA TYR A 798 -0.90 5.86 31.30
C TYR A 798 -0.15 7.15 31.72
N ILE A 799 -0.49 8.26 31.06
CA ILE A 799 -0.34 9.64 31.53
C ILE A 799 -1.66 10.38 31.20
N SER A 800 -2.03 11.37 32.01
CA SER A 800 -3.33 12.05 31.97
C SER A 800 -3.20 13.58 32.09
N SER A 801 -4.27 14.31 31.78
CA SER A 801 -4.47 15.70 32.23
C SER A 801 -5.96 16.07 32.29
N SER A 802 -6.31 16.89 33.28
CA SER A 802 -7.65 17.46 33.53
C SER A 802 -7.92 18.68 32.59
N SER A 803 -9.05 19.40 32.60
CA SER A 803 -10.03 19.66 33.67
C SER A 803 -11.34 20.31 33.18
N GLY A 804 -12.41 20.19 33.98
CA GLY A 804 -13.42 21.26 34.14
C GLY A 804 -14.72 21.14 33.33
N GLY A 805 -15.74 20.50 33.91
CA GLY A 805 -17.13 20.56 33.42
C GLY A 805 -18.04 21.25 34.44
N PHE A 806 -18.94 22.13 33.97
CA PHE A 806 -20.00 22.73 34.79
C PHE A 806 -21.32 22.00 34.57
N TYR A 807 -22.02 21.68 35.67
CA TYR A 807 -23.40 21.18 35.65
C TYR A 807 -24.41 22.33 35.83
N MET A 808 -25.52 22.27 35.11
CA MET A 808 -26.79 22.90 35.53
C MET A 808 -27.95 21.94 35.27
N SER A 809 -28.88 21.87 36.22
CA SER A 809 -30.02 20.95 36.19
C SER A 809 -31.34 21.72 36.04
N PRO A 810 -32.28 21.31 35.17
CA PRO A 810 -33.62 21.89 35.11
C PRO A 810 -34.52 21.44 36.29
N LYS A 811 -35.56 22.24 36.57
CA LYS A 811 -36.64 21.95 37.52
C LYS A 811 -38.02 22.24 36.91
N ASP A 812 -39.00 21.45 37.33
CA ASP A 812 -40.40 21.80 37.64
C ASP A 812 -41.20 22.70 36.66
N ILE A 813 -41.90 22.04 35.72
CA ILE A 813 -43.37 22.05 35.49
C ILE A 813 -44.19 23.36 35.67
N ASN A 814 -45.08 23.61 34.67
CA ASN A 814 -46.25 24.54 34.56
C ASN A 814 -46.07 25.67 33.52
N SER A 815 -47.09 26.11 32.74
CA SER A 815 -48.44 25.55 32.51
C SER A 815 -49.19 26.19 31.31
N LYS A 816 -50.01 25.38 30.60
CA LYS A 816 -51.34 25.68 30.01
C LYS A 816 -51.56 26.78 28.94
N THR A 817 -52.14 26.36 27.79
CA THR A 817 -53.35 26.86 27.04
C THR A 817 -53.59 28.38 26.87
N CYS A 818 -54.12 28.94 25.77
CA CYS A 818 -54.80 28.44 24.53
C CYS A 818 -54.85 29.62 23.50
N ASP A 819 -55.51 29.66 22.33
CA ASP A 819 -56.47 28.81 21.56
C ASP A 819 -55.95 28.65 20.08
N LEU A 820 -56.60 28.39 18.92
CA LEU A 820 -57.98 28.50 18.33
C LEU A 820 -58.50 29.97 18.14
N ASP A 821 -59.34 30.32 17.15
CA ASP A 821 -60.09 29.62 16.09
C ASP A 821 -60.24 30.54 14.83
N THR A 822 -60.17 30.08 13.57
CA THR A 822 -61.31 29.80 12.64
C THR A 822 -60.75 29.62 11.21
N GLY A 823 -61.40 28.95 10.24
CA GLY A 823 -62.70 28.27 10.24
C GLY A 823 -62.81 27.22 9.10
N SER A 824 -63.98 26.58 8.95
CA SER A 824 -64.19 25.32 8.22
C SER A 824 -64.74 25.43 6.79
N ASP A 825 -64.57 24.36 6.01
CA ASP A 825 -65.61 23.61 5.24
C ASP A 825 -64.92 22.53 4.36
N ALA A 826 -65.45 21.34 4.04
CA ALA A 826 -66.39 20.42 4.73
C ALA A 826 -66.29 19.02 4.04
N ASP A 827 -66.44 17.92 4.80
CA ASP A 827 -66.73 16.52 4.36
C ASP A 827 -65.72 15.79 3.40
N MET A 828 -65.55 14.45 3.37
CA MET A 828 -66.00 13.33 4.23
C MET A 828 -65.09 12.09 4.03
N GLU A 829 -65.09 11.16 5.02
CA GLU A 829 -64.97 9.67 4.98
C GLU A 829 -64.13 8.90 3.91
N ALA A 830 -63.54 7.72 4.16
CA ALA A 830 -63.34 6.88 5.35
C ALA A 830 -62.18 5.86 5.10
N ALA A 831 -61.83 5.03 6.10
CA ALA A 831 -60.67 4.11 6.07
C ALA A 831 -60.97 2.70 5.53
N ILE A 832 -59.91 1.95 5.13
CA ILE A 832 -59.61 0.52 5.45
C ILE A 832 -58.32 0.07 4.70
N ASP A 833 -57.52 -0.80 5.33
CA ASP A 833 -56.34 -1.52 4.79
C ASP A 833 -56.65 -3.03 4.79
N PRO A 834 -56.29 -3.82 3.74
CA PRO A 834 -55.28 -4.88 3.99
C PRO A 834 -54.45 -5.42 2.78
N LEU A 835 -53.21 -5.82 3.08
CA LEU A 835 -52.47 -7.05 2.67
C LEU A 835 -52.15 -7.44 1.19
N LEU A 836 -50.84 -7.62 0.97
CA LEU A 836 -50.10 -8.79 0.38
C LEU A 836 -50.30 -9.30 -1.07
N CYS A 837 -49.14 -9.70 -1.64
CA CYS A 837 -48.93 -10.69 -2.72
C CYS A 837 -49.38 -10.33 -4.16
N HIS A 838 -48.88 -10.96 -5.24
CA HIS A 838 -48.02 -12.15 -5.34
C HIS A 838 -46.95 -12.00 -6.47
N TYR A 839 -45.82 -12.72 -6.33
CA TYR A 839 -44.76 -12.82 -7.34
C TYR A 839 -44.97 -14.03 -8.27
N GLN A 840 -44.74 -13.90 -9.58
CA GLN A 840 -44.43 -15.00 -10.51
C GLN A 840 -43.84 -14.47 -11.84
N GLY A 841 -42.93 -15.24 -12.46
CA GLY A 841 -42.33 -14.96 -13.78
C GLY A 841 -43.06 -15.68 -14.93
N PRO A 842 -42.38 -16.26 -15.97
CA PRO A 842 -40.92 -16.37 -16.15
C PRO A 842 -40.43 -16.21 -17.63
N VAL A 843 -39.13 -16.48 -17.85
CA VAL A 843 -38.49 -17.11 -19.04
C VAL A 843 -39.05 -16.86 -20.46
N GLY A 844 -38.19 -16.41 -21.38
CA GLY A 844 -38.39 -16.56 -22.83
C GLY A 844 -37.27 -15.94 -23.68
N SER A 845 -36.81 -16.62 -24.73
CA SER A 845 -35.74 -16.12 -25.62
C SER A 845 -36.07 -16.32 -27.10
N LEU A 846 -35.24 -15.71 -27.97
CA LEU A 846 -35.02 -15.99 -29.40
C LEU A 846 -35.97 -15.38 -30.47
N LEU A 847 -35.32 -14.93 -31.58
CA LEU A 847 -35.85 -14.59 -32.92
C LEU A 847 -36.65 -13.24 -33.03
N ARG A 848 -36.63 -12.48 -34.14
CA ARG A 848 -35.97 -12.65 -35.46
C ARG A 848 -35.74 -11.31 -36.23
N ARG A 849 -34.58 -11.20 -36.89
CA ARG A 849 -34.26 -10.52 -38.19
C ARG A 849 -35.13 -9.34 -38.72
N SER A 850 -34.47 -8.17 -38.81
CA SER A 850 -34.33 -7.27 -39.99
C SER A 850 -35.56 -6.69 -40.75
N ASN A 851 -35.59 -5.36 -40.92
CA ASN A 851 -35.27 -4.71 -42.22
C ASN A 851 -35.18 -3.16 -42.22
N ARG A 852 -34.20 -2.65 -42.98
CA ARG A 852 -34.20 -1.44 -43.85
C ARG A 852 -34.34 0.02 -43.34
N CYS A 853 -33.41 0.82 -43.89
CA CYS A 853 -33.51 2.22 -44.40
C CYS A 853 -33.51 3.42 -43.44
N SER A 854 -32.54 4.32 -43.68
CA SER A 854 -32.58 5.76 -43.41
C SER A 854 -33.51 6.49 -44.40
N PRO A 855 -33.80 7.80 -44.21
CA PRO A 855 -32.93 8.84 -44.82
C PRO A 855 -32.69 10.13 -43.98
N ASP A 856 -31.63 10.85 -44.38
CA ASP A 856 -31.41 12.32 -44.46
C ASP A 856 -31.78 13.31 -43.31
N LEU A 857 -30.74 14.00 -42.80
CA LEU A 857 -30.45 15.48 -42.79
C LEU A 857 -31.59 16.53 -42.54
N PRO A 858 -31.29 17.78 -42.08
CA PRO A 858 -30.00 18.51 -42.14
C PRO A 858 -29.54 19.32 -40.88
N ASP A 859 -28.34 19.90 -41.02
CA ASP A 859 -27.75 21.20 -40.57
C ASP A 859 -28.60 22.19 -39.71
N THR A 860 -28.05 23.19 -38.97
CA THR A 860 -26.79 23.97 -39.15
C THR A 860 -26.30 24.69 -37.87
N TYR A 861 -25.07 25.24 -37.93
CA TYR A 861 -24.38 26.17 -37.01
C TYR A 861 -25.19 27.33 -36.35
N SER A 862 -24.93 27.57 -35.05
CA SER A 862 -24.31 28.79 -34.49
C SER A 862 -24.02 28.62 -32.97
N GLY A 863 -23.16 29.41 -32.30
CA GLY A 863 -22.15 30.33 -32.84
C GLY A 863 -21.78 31.53 -31.95
N GLU A 864 -21.15 31.30 -30.79
CA GLU A 864 -20.18 32.22 -30.15
C GLU A 864 -19.30 31.45 -29.14
#